data_AF-A0A139IT04-F1
#
_entry.id   AF-A0A139IT04-F1
#
_cell.length_a   1.000
_cell.length_b   1.000
_cell.length_c   1.000
_cell.angle_alpha   90.00
_cell.angle_beta   90.00
_cell.angle_gamma   90.00
#
_symmetry.space_group_name_H-M   'P 1'
#
loop_
_entity.id
_entity.type
_entity.pdbx_description
1 polymer ?
#
loop_
_entity_poly.entity_id
_entity_poly.type
_entity_poly.pdbx_seq_one_letter_code
_entity_poly.pdbx_strand_id
1 'polypeptide(L)'
;MSLLCWRCIAGCQQHTALLEGSGCRENPSGIEILKKTLVEHCGPKSQLTRAGIIFHIPWSVYNTLSLAKPQLSNTPADFAHQHFTCTARRQQHRVEKRRITRVLTRYRIQNGAADSVHACPMLSTSVVTCMWDVLRSLSPNFTTKYKILYLSHHLLSLSGIQVYSSAVAITMFNCKRPPPEPKYEADLEKLGFRLNEKYQFTDDGGVFDFYHTDNDQANELRKEAFHTAARVKIAEVLRERYGIQELYLTGSKYHYERPQEPHVSILCTKVSELKKKHDIVVVIGEASGDAGVWAWRVAGKEGGIELGSAIGVAARLQSFGQGMRDDDFEDEREEPEVRANQVGKDSEKDTTPGLIVLNPGQLLYSHEMNKNMTHASWLHRRRLHALCDPRAIDPVHNRVKSHQDPERHLHTCFEHVLQQIMPDGARLYCIMIGDGSTHGLHVLDQILMNKNPTEIRGGKLEAAALIEPQHDAGDVTDKPDSPLGLFCSHFKEFLAQQGRSWVTSDTVPKGEYVALPVDKKQQQEEEELAEQLAKATLGHDSAPEDSASDSDGGVPLPDSARSAWALPPTPTPVAPAADDNTEWLTEEQPGGHPAEKKPVSCPTVSVGSNATAALEVVFPAVQDEVLNFIFSQILRARARPRPRDSE
;
A
#
# COMPACT_ATOMS: atom_id res chain seq x y z
N MET A 1 -31.86 -50.12 -6.04
CA MET A 1 -30.39 -50.30 -5.87
C MET A 1 -29.83 -48.96 -5.42
N SER A 2 -30.27 -48.40 -4.29
CA SER A 2 -30.01 -48.77 -2.89
C SER A 2 -28.66 -48.21 -2.41
N LEU A 3 -28.77 -47.12 -1.62
CA LEU A 3 -27.78 -46.55 -0.72
C LEU A 3 -27.24 -47.56 0.30
N LEU A 4 -26.16 -47.13 0.98
CA LEU A 4 -25.79 -47.30 2.41
C LEU A 4 -24.58 -48.18 2.77
N CYS A 5 -23.60 -47.49 3.40
CA CYS A 5 -22.91 -47.81 4.67
C CYS A 5 -21.74 -48.82 4.68
N TRP A 6 -20.53 -48.38 5.06
CA TRP A 6 -19.98 -48.55 6.43
C TRP A 6 -18.60 -47.88 6.64
N ARG A 7 -18.40 -47.38 7.87
CA ARG A 7 -17.19 -46.82 8.46
C ARG A 7 -16.77 -47.76 9.62
N CYS A 8 -15.50 -47.69 10.01
CA CYS A 8 -14.88 -48.19 11.27
C CYS A 8 -14.45 -49.67 11.36
N ILE A 9 -13.11 -49.88 11.38
CA ILE A 9 -12.43 -50.66 12.43
C ILE A 9 -11.15 -49.89 12.80
N ALA A 10 -10.99 -49.61 14.09
CA ALA A 10 -9.73 -49.20 14.73
C ALA A 10 -9.45 -50.17 15.89
N GLY A 11 -8.16 -50.44 16.16
CA GLY A 11 -7.66 -50.72 17.51
C GLY A 11 -7.01 -52.09 17.79
N CYS A 12 -5.70 -52.07 18.05
CA CYS A 12 -4.83 -52.92 18.91
C CYS A 12 -3.44 -53.05 18.25
N GLN A 13 -2.24 -52.92 18.85
CA GLN A 13 -1.67 -52.71 20.20
C GLN A 13 -0.24 -52.14 19.93
N GLN A 14 0.19 -51.01 20.50
CA GLN A 14 1.03 -50.84 21.70
C GLN A 14 2.30 -51.72 21.90
N HIS A 15 3.42 -51.00 22.07
CA HIS A 15 4.67 -51.28 22.81
C HIS A 15 5.69 -52.32 22.30
N THR A 16 6.86 -51.83 21.82
CA THR A 16 8.16 -52.13 22.48
C THR A 16 9.16 -51.00 22.18
N ALA A 17 9.84 -50.53 23.22
CA ALA A 17 10.95 -49.58 23.16
C ALA A 17 12.27 -50.29 23.54
N LEU A 18 13.39 -49.67 23.14
CA LEU A 18 14.70 -49.63 23.84
C LEU A 18 15.58 -50.90 23.85
N LEU A 19 16.72 -50.89 23.13
CA LEU A 19 18.08 -50.59 23.65
C LEU A 19 19.21 -51.02 22.66
N GLU A 20 20.40 -50.46 22.93
CA GLU A 20 21.75 -50.77 22.40
C GLU A 20 22.13 -50.12 21.05
N GLY A 21 23.11 -49.23 20.90
CA GLY A 21 24.19 -48.81 21.79
C GLY A 21 25.54 -49.40 21.38
N SER A 22 26.23 -48.79 20.41
CA SER A 22 27.71 -48.83 20.33
C SER A 22 28.21 -47.82 19.29
N GLY A 23 28.97 -46.82 19.74
CA GLY A 23 29.66 -45.89 18.87
C GLY A 23 30.99 -46.44 18.35
N CYS A 24 31.51 -45.82 17.30
CA CYS A 24 32.94 -45.57 17.12
C CYS A 24 33.16 -44.50 16.04
N ARG A 25 34.20 -43.71 16.26
CA ARG A 25 34.65 -42.54 15.51
C ARG A 25 35.32 -42.96 14.19
N GLU A 26 35.29 -42.10 13.18
CA GLU A 26 36.44 -41.38 12.60
C GLU A 26 36.20 -40.97 11.12
N ASN A 27 36.49 -39.70 10.85
CA ASN A 27 36.64 -39.03 9.55
C ASN A 27 38.07 -39.35 8.99
N PRO A 28 38.54 -38.81 7.84
CA PRO A 28 37.97 -38.59 6.50
C PRO A 28 38.93 -39.09 5.36
N SER A 29 38.49 -38.93 4.10
CA SER A 29 39.30 -38.74 2.86
C SER A 29 40.28 -39.83 2.35
N GLY A 30 40.00 -40.33 1.13
CA GLY A 30 40.94 -41.01 0.22
C GLY A 30 40.24 -41.23 -1.14
N ILE A 31 40.48 -40.37 -2.13
CA ILE A 31 41.41 -40.60 -3.26
C ILE A 31 41.06 -41.89 -4.05
N GLU A 32 40.39 -41.65 -5.19
CA GLU A 32 40.82 -42.03 -6.54
C GLU A 32 41.03 -43.53 -6.89
N ILE A 33 40.64 -43.84 -8.14
CA ILE A 33 41.03 -44.99 -8.97
C ILE A 33 40.08 -46.20 -8.96
N LEU A 34 39.15 -46.19 -9.92
CA LEU A 34 38.94 -47.31 -10.83
C LEU A 34 39.20 -46.84 -12.27
N LYS A 35 40.43 -47.12 -12.73
CA LYS A 35 40.94 -46.97 -14.12
C LYS A 35 40.44 -48.16 -14.96
N LYS A 36 39.88 -47.92 -16.17
CA LYS A 36 40.52 -48.07 -17.53
C LYS A 36 40.67 -49.56 -17.95
N THR A 37 40.37 -50.03 -19.17
CA THR A 37 40.91 -49.59 -20.48
C THR A 37 40.35 -50.41 -21.68
N LEU A 38 40.25 -49.80 -22.87
CA LEU A 38 40.54 -50.34 -24.23
C LEU A 38 40.58 -49.14 -25.23
N VAL A 39 41.72 -48.42 -25.40
CA VAL A 39 42.78 -48.47 -26.47
C VAL A 39 42.23 -48.48 -27.91
N GLU A 40 42.17 -47.35 -28.64
CA GLU A 40 43.14 -46.69 -29.56
C GLU A 40 43.64 -47.49 -30.80
N HIS A 41 43.44 -46.99 -32.03
CA HIS A 41 44.54 -46.49 -32.92
C HIS A 41 44.10 -45.99 -34.33
N CYS A 42 44.86 -44.98 -34.80
CA CYS A 42 45.14 -44.50 -36.18
C CYS A 42 44.31 -43.34 -36.81
N GLY A 43 45.00 -42.20 -37.02
CA GLY A 43 44.56 -40.98 -37.74
C GLY A 43 44.89 -40.95 -39.26
N PRO A 44 45.42 -39.83 -39.82
CA PRO A 44 44.65 -38.69 -40.38
C PRO A 44 44.96 -38.33 -41.86
N LYS A 45 44.10 -37.50 -42.49
CA LYS A 45 44.22 -36.58 -43.69
C LYS A 45 42.80 -36.43 -44.30
N SER A 46 42.27 -35.29 -44.74
CA SER A 46 42.79 -34.28 -45.68
C SER A 46 41.98 -32.96 -45.68
N GLN A 47 42.65 -31.94 -46.22
CA GLN A 47 42.25 -30.56 -46.55
C GLN A 47 40.91 -30.36 -47.29
N LEU A 48 40.24 -29.22 -47.02
CA LEU A 48 39.72 -28.31 -48.06
C LEU A 48 39.42 -26.91 -47.50
N THR A 49 39.89 -25.91 -48.24
CA THR A 49 39.99 -24.47 -47.97
C THR A 49 38.86 -23.65 -48.61
N ARG A 50 38.48 -22.53 -47.97
CA ARG A 50 38.17 -21.19 -48.55
C ARG A 50 37.74 -20.25 -47.39
N ALA A 51 38.54 -19.31 -46.89
CA ALA A 51 39.11 -18.07 -47.46
C ALA A 51 38.14 -16.87 -47.49
N GLY A 52 38.54 -15.78 -46.81
CA GLY A 52 37.91 -14.46 -46.75
C GLY A 52 38.38 -13.67 -45.51
N ILE A 53 39.69 -13.43 -45.37
CA ILE A 53 40.39 -12.16 -45.63
C ILE A 53 39.88 -10.98 -44.79
N ILE A 54 40.68 -10.63 -43.79
CA ILE A 54 40.67 -9.40 -42.99
C ILE A 54 41.76 -8.49 -43.58
N PHE A 55 41.46 -7.20 -43.79
CA PHE A 55 42.47 -6.16 -44.00
C PHE A 55 42.20 -4.96 -43.08
N HIS A 56 43.29 -4.34 -42.66
CA HIS A 56 43.39 -3.25 -41.69
C HIS A 56 44.04 -2.03 -42.37
N ILE A 57 43.55 -0.81 -42.03
CA ILE A 57 44.25 0.52 -41.96
C ILE A 57 44.39 1.33 -43.30
N PRO A 58 44.51 2.70 -43.38
CA PRO A 58 44.24 3.89 -42.49
C PRO A 58 43.45 5.09 -43.13
N TRP A 59 43.29 6.12 -42.27
CA TRP A 59 42.87 7.54 -42.31
C TRP A 59 43.24 8.51 -43.49
N SER A 60 42.34 9.49 -43.72
CA SER A 60 42.52 10.87 -44.32
C SER A 60 42.51 10.98 -45.87
N VAL A 61 41.99 11.99 -46.60
CA VAL A 61 41.64 13.42 -46.37
C VAL A 61 40.59 13.91 -47.44
N TYR A 62 39.89 15.04 -47.14
CA TYR A 62 39.37 16.14 -48.00
C TYR A 62 37.86 16.24 -48.43
N ASN A 63 37.17 17.11 -47.67
CA ASN A 63 36.29 18.27 -47.98
C ASN A 63 35.03 18.26 -48.88
N THR A 64 34.06 19.01 -48.31
CA THR A 64 33.08 19.95 -48.89
C THR A 64 31.88 19.41 -49.67
N LEU A 65 30.70 19.50 -49.05
CA LEU A 65 29.64 20.40 -49.49
C LEU A 65 28.63 20.67 -48.36
N SER A 66 28.45 21.97 -48.10
CA SER A 66 27.49 22.59 -47.18
C SER A 66 26.08 22.51 -47.76
N LEU A 67 25.06 22.35 -46.90
CA LEU A 67 23.73 22.98 -47.06
C LEU A 67 22.97 22.98 -45.72
N ALA A 68 23.03 24.15 -45.08
CA ALA A 68 22.08 24.81 -44.17
C ALA A 68 21.12 23.99 -43.29
N LYS A 69 21.28 24.11 -41.96
CA LYS A 69 20.18 24.06 -40.97
C LYS A 69 20.11 25.40 -40.23
N PRO A 70 18.93 25.98 -39.98
CA PRO A 70 18.82 27.22 -39.22
C PRO A 70 19.05 26.94 -37.74
N GLN A 71 19.86 27.79 -37.10
CA GLN A 71 19.93 27.88 -35.65
C GLN A 71 18.67 28.55 -35.11
N LEU A 72 17.96 27.88 -34.20
CA LEU A 72 17.04 28.52 -33.28
C LEU A 72 17.79 28.71 -31.95
N SER A 73 17.92 29.97 -31.56
CA SER A 73 18.50 30.41 -30.29
C SER A 73 17.57 30.04 -29.15
N ASN A 74 18.06 29.23 -28.21
CA ASN A 74 17.37 28.96 -26.95
C ASN A 74 17.40 30.21 -26.07
N THR A 75 16.24 30.83 -25.86
CA THR A 75 16.06 31.83 -24.80
C THR A 75 15.07 31.31 -23.74
N PRO A 76 15.21 31.71 -22.46
CA PRO A 76 14.33 31.28 -21.36
C PRO A 76 12.83 31.58 -21.55
N ALA A 77 12.47 32.42 -22.53
CA ALA A 77 11.08 32.79 -22.81
C ALA A 77 10.25 31.66 -23.47
N ASP A 78 10.88 30.78 -24.24
CA ASP A 78 10.19 29.69 -24.94
C ASP A 78 9.75 28.55 -23.99
N PHE A 79 10.50 28.36 -22.89
CA PHE A 79 10.14 27.42 -21.83
C PHE A 79 8.91 27.88 -21.03
N ALA A 80 8.78 29.18 -20.79
CA ALA A 80 7.61 29.74 -20.11
C ALA A 80 6.33 29.58 -20.94
N HIS A 81 6.42 29.65 -22.27
CA HIS A 81 5.26 29.55 -23.16
C HIS A 81 4.74 28.12 -23.32
N GLN A 82 5.62 27.11 -23.33
CA GLN A 82 5.22 25.68 -23.31
C GLN A 82 4.61 25.25 -21.96
N HIS A 83 5.14 25.76 -20.84
CA HIS A 83 4.57 25.48 -19.52
C HIS A 83 3.18 26.15 -19.34
N PHE A 84 3.00 27.38 -19.86
CA PHE A 84 1.71 28.07 -19.82
C PHE A 84 0.64 27.36 -20.66
N THR A 85 0.99 26.89 -21.86
CA THR A 85 0.02 26.24 -22.78
C THR A 85 -0.44 24.88 -22.29
N CYS A 86 0.41 24.10 -21.63
CA CYS A 86 0.03 22.81 -21.04
C CYS A 86 -0.85 22.99 -19.78
N THR A 87 -0.56 24.00 -18.96
CA THR A 87 -1.34 24.33 -17.77
C THR A 87 -2.71 24.93 -18.14
N ALA A 88 -2.77 25.76 -19.18
CA ALA A 88 -4.00 26.31 -19.72
C ALA A 88 -4.92 25.22 -20.30
N ARG A 89 -4.37 24.23 -21.03
CA ARG A 89 -5.17 23.08 -21.52
C ARG A 89 -5.73 22.23 -20.37
N ARG A 90 -4.98 22.05 -19.28
CA ARG A 90 -5.47 21.35 -18.07
C ARG A 90 -6.58 22.14 -17.35
N GLN A 91 -6.51 23.46 -17.30
CA GLN A 91 -7.57 24.29 -16.74
C GLN A 91 -8.84 24.28 -17.62
N GLN A 92 -8.69 24.38 -18.94
CA GLN A 92 -9.81 24.36 -19.88
C GLN A 92 -10.59 23.03 -19.80
N HIS A 93 -9.89 21.90 -19.70
CA HIS A 93 -10.52 20.58 -19.54
C HIS A 93 -11.25 20.41 -18.19
N ARG A 94 -10.79 21.08 -17.12
CA ARG A 94 -11.47 21.09 -15.81
C ARG A 94 -12.72 21.96 -15.81
N VAL A 95 -12.68 23.11 -16.51
CA VAL A 95 -13.83 24.01 -16.67
C VAL A 95 -14.94 23.33 -17.47
N GLU A 96 -14.60 22.65 -18.57
CA GLU A 96 -15.57 21.94 -19.42
C GLU A 96 -16.27 20.80 -18.65
N LYS A 97 -15.51 20.02 -17.87
CA LYS A 97 -16.04 18.95 -17.02
C LYS A 97 -17.03 19.47 -15.97
N ARG A 98 -16.72 20.62 -15.34
CA ARG A 98 -17.61 21.27 -14.34
C ARG A 98 -18.87 21.84 -14.99
N ARG A 99 -18.78 22.37 -16.21
CA ARG A 99 -19.92 22.89 -16.97
C ARG A 99 -20.91 21.77 -17.32
N ILE A 100 -20.41 20.60 -17.72
CA ILE A 100 -21.21 19.41 -18.04
C ILE A 100 -21.90 18.84 -16.79
N THR A 101 -21.20 18.74 -15.65
CA THR A 101 -21.81 18.28 -14.40
C THR A 101 -22.95 19.19 -13.95
N ARG A 102 -22.82 20.52 -14.09
CA ARG A 102 -23.90 21.48 -13.76
C ARG A 102 -25.14 21.32 -14.63
N VAL A 103 -24.97 21.00 -15.92
CA VAL A 103 -26.10 20.75 -16.86
C VAL A 103 -26.83 19.46 -16.49
N LEU A 104 -26.09 18.39 -16.18
CA LEU A 104 -26.68 17.10 -15.79
C LEU A 104 -27.40 17.16 -14.43
N THR A 105 -26.87 17.91 -13.46
CA THR A 105 -27.52 18.10 -12.16
C THR A 105 -28.80 18.95 -12.29
N ARG A 106 -28.80 20.02 -13.09
CA ARG A 106 -30.02 20.81 -13.35
C ARG A 106 -31.10 20.00 -14.07
N TYR A 107 -30.72 19.15 -15.01
CA TYR A 107 -31.65 18.27 -15.72
C TYR A 107 -32.27 17.20 -14.81
N ARG A 108 -31.52 16.69 -13.84
CA ARG A 108 -32.00 15.72 -12.84
C ARG A 108 -32.94 16.35 -11.81
N ILE A 109 -32.67 17.60 -11.40
CA ILE A 109 -33.53 18.34 -10.46
C ILE A 109 -34.85 18.76 -11.14
N GLN A 110 -34.83 19.12 -12.42
CA GLN A 110 -36.05 19.55 -13.14
C GLN A 110 -37.02 18.41 -13.50
N ASN A 111 -36.58 17.15 -13.49
CA ASN A 111 -37.41 16.00 -13.92
C ASN A 111 -37.66 14.97 -12.80
N GLY A 112 -37.35 15.32 -11.55
CA GLY A 112 -37.54 14.44 -10.40
C GLY A 112 -38.90 14.60 -9.73
N ALA A 113 -39.98 14.14 -10.39
CA ALA A 113 -41.22 13.61 -9.80
C ALA A 113 -42.34 13.53 -10.86
N ALA A 114 -42.68 12.30 -11.30
CA ALA A 114 -44.07 11.85 -11.57
C ALA A 114 -44.06 10.56 -12.42
N ASP A 115 -44.57 9.49 -11.83
CA ASP A 115 -45.13 8.35 -12.55
C ASP A 115 -46.44 8.79 -13.22
N SER A 116 -46.45 8.90 -14.56
CA SER A 116 -47.61 8.54 -15.38
C SER A 116 -47.31 8.74 -16.87
N VAL A 117 -47.72 7.74 -17.64
CA VAL A 117 -47.62 7.68 -19.10
C VAL A 117 -48.78 8.48 -19.69
N HIS A 118 -48.51 9.64 -20.29
CA HIS A 118 -49.31 10.15 -21.41
C HIS A 118 -48.44 10.95 -22.39
N ALA A 119 -48.56 10.60 -23.66
CA ALA A 119 -47.82 11.15 -24.78
C ALA A 119 -48.21 12.62 -25.05
N CYS A 120 -47.19 13.47 -25.22
CA CYS A 120 -47.34 14.83 -25.74
C CYS A 120 -46.32 15.00 -26.90
N PRO A 121 -46.74 15.35 -28.13
CA PRO A 121 -45.83 15.55 -29.24
C PRO A 121 -45.43 17.03 -29.31
N MET A 122 -44.12 17.29 -29.38
CA MET A 122 -43.42 18.49 -29.89
C MET A 122 -42.21 18.79 -29.00
N LEU A 123 -41.13 18.03 -29.17
CA LEU A 123 -39.80 18.49 -28.78
C LEU A 123 -39.19 19.21 -29.98
N SER A 124 -38.77 20.46 -29.78
CA SER A 124 -38.10 21.22 -30.82
C SER A 124 -36.74 20.57 -31.15
N THR A 125 -36.33 20.69 -32.41
CA THR A 125 -35.07 20.17 -32.97
C THR A 125 -33.81 20.55 -32.16
N SER A 126 -33.87 21.61 -31.36
CA SER A 126 -32.79 22.07 -30.48
C SER A 126 -32.58 21.19 -29.23
N VAL A 127 -33.62 20.55 -28.70
CA VAL A 127 -33.47 19.67 -27.52
C VAL A 127 -32.85 18.34 -27.92
N VAL A 128 -33.21 17.83 -29.09
CA VAL A 128 -32.67 16.58 -29.66
C VAL A 128 -31.18 16.71 -30.01
N THR A 129 -30.76 17.87 -30.53
CA THR A 129 -29.33 18.14 -30.82
C THR A 129 -28.51 18.31 -29.54
N CYS A 130 -29.06 18.96 -28.51
CA CYS A 130 -28.36 19.10 -27.22
C CYS A 130 -28.18 17.76 -26.49
N MET A 131 -29.19 16.87 -26.54
CA MET A 131 -29.11 15.52 -25.98
C MET A 131 -28.11 14.63 -26.73
N TRP A 132 -27.96 14.86 -28.04
CA TRP A 132 -27.01 14.17 -28.91
C TRP A 132 -25.55 14.50 -28.57
N ASP A 133 -25.24 15.77 -28.33
CA ASP A 133 -23.88 16.21 -27.97
C ASP A 133 -23.47 15.72 -26.58
N VAL A 134 -24.41 15.62 -25.63
CA VAL A 134 -24.19 15.06 -24.29
C VAL A 134 -23.93 13.54 -24.34
N LEU A 135 -24.68 12.78 -25.16
CA LEU A 135 -24.46 11.33 -25.30
C LEU A 135 -23.14 10.99 -26.00
N ARG A 136 -22.66 11.89 -26.89
CA ARG A 136 -21.37 11.76 -27.57
C ARG A 136 -20.17 11.95 -26.62
N SER A 137 -20.33 12.76 -25.57
CA SER A 137 -19.28 13.06 -24.60
C SER A 137 -19.17 12.07 -23.42
N LEU A 138 -20.15 11.17 -23.23
CA LEU A 138 -20.30 10.40 -21.97
C LEU A 138 -19.78 8.95 -21.99
N SER A 139 -19.19 8.41 -23.06
CA SER A 139 -18.68 7.03 -23.01
C SER A 139 -17.31 6.82 -23.70
N PRO A 140 -16.28 6.34 -22.98
CA PRO A 140 -14.98 6.02 -23.58
C PRO A 140 -14.99 4.65 -24.30
N ASN A 141 -15.96 3.77 -24.01
CA ASN A 141 -16.00 2.42 -24.56
C ASN A 141 -16.77 2.33 -25.89
N PHE A 142 -16.11 1.74 -26.88
CA PHE A 142 -16.60 1.60 -28.26
C PHE A 142 -17.94 0.85 -28.35
N THR A 143 -18.15 -0.15 -27.50
CA THR A 143 -19.36 -1.01 -27.46
C THR A 143 -20.61 -0.25 -26.99
N THR A 144 -20.45 0.73 -26.09
CA THR A 144 -21.56 1.53 -25.56
C THR A 144 -22.02 2.58 -26.57
N LYS A 145 -21.09 3.19 -27.31
CA LYS A 145 -21.41 4.09 -28.45
C LYS A 145 -22.24 3.37 -29.50
N TYR A 146 -21.94 2.09 -29.76
CA TYR A 146 -22.66 1.28 -30.74
C TYR A 146 -24.10 0.98 -30.34
N LYS A 147 -24.35 0.67 -29.05
CA LYS A 147 -25.72 0.45 -28.53
C LYS A 147 -26.57 1.72 -28.56
N ILE A 148 -25.98 2.89 -28.27
CA ILE A 148 -26.67 4.19 -28.34
C ILE A 148 -27.05 4.52 -29.80
N LEU A 149 -26.15 4.29 -30.76
CA LEU A 149 -26.43 4.45 -32.18
C LEU A 149 -27.56 3.52 -32.66
N TYR A 150 -27.55 2.26 -32.25
CA TYR A 150 -28.59 1.30 -32.64
C TYR A 150 -29.98 1.65 -32.08
N LEU A 151 -30.07 2.05 -30.81
CA LEU A 151 -31.32 2.50 -30.18
C LEU A 151 -31.86 3.79 -30.81
N SER A 152 -30.98 4.72 -31.18
CA SER A 152 -31.38 5.97 -31.83
C SER A 152 -31.93 5.79 -33.25
N HIS A 153 -31.39 4.82 -34.01
CA HIS A 153 -31.92 4.47 -35.33
C HIS A 153 -33.33 3.84 -35.25
N HIS A 154 -33.60 3.09 -34.18
CA HIS A 154 -34.90 2.49 -33.95
C HIS A 154 -35.97 3.50 -33.53
N LEU A 155 -35.61 4.50 -32.71
CA LEU A 155 -36.51 5.56 -32.27
C LEU A 155 -36.86 6.55 -33.40
N LEU A 156 -35.91 6.87 -34.28
CA LEU A 156 -36.14 7.74 -35.44
C LEU A 156 -36.97 7.06 -36.55
N SER A 157 -36.91 5.73 -36.65
CA SER A 157 -37.77 4.97 -37.56
C SER A 157 -39.26 4.98 -37.17
N LEU A 158 -39.58 5.19 -35.89
CA LEU A 158 -40.96 5.19 -35.38
C LEU A 158 -41.66 6.54 -35.55
N SER A 159 -40.93 7.63 -35.80
CA SER A 159 -41.48 8.99 -35.94
C SER A 159 -41.78 9.41 -37.39
N GLY A 160 -41.62 8.51 -38.37
CA GLY A 160 -41.92 8.79 -39.78
C GLY A 160 -40.99 9.80 -40.46
N ILE A 161 -39.92 10.24 -39.77
CA ILE A 161 -38.92 11.14 -40.35
C ILE A 161 -37.98 10.28 -41.21
N GLN A 162 -38.09 10.45 -42.52
CA GLN A 162 -37.20 9.82 -43.49
C GLN A 162 -35.82 10.46 -43.40
N VAL A 163 -35.00 9.99 -42.47
CA VAL A 163 -33.59 10.38 -42.38
C VAL A 163 -32.91 9.81 -43.63
N TYR A 164 -32.51 10.70 -44.54
CA TYR A 164 -31.58 10.36 -45.60
C TYR A 164 -30.31 9.86 -44.92
N SER A 165 -30.21 8.53 -44.81
CA SER A 165 -29.01 7.84 -44.38
C SER A 165 -27.97 8.08 -45.47
N SER A 166 -27.25 9.20 -45.38
CA SER A 166 -25.92 9.27 -45.91
C SER A 166 -25.18 8.15 -45.20
N ALA A 167 -25.08 7.01 -45.88
CA ALA A 167 -24.33 5.86 -45.43
C ALA A 167 -22.88 6.33 -45.29
N VAL A 168 -22.56 6.89 -44.12
CA VAL A 168 -21.19 7.05 -43.68
C VAL A 168 -20.71 5.63 -43.60
N ALA A 169 -20.01 5.18 -44.64
CA ALA A 169 -19.29 3.94 -44.62
C ALA A 169 -18.40 4.01 -43.39
N ILE A 170 -18.83 3.36 -42.30
CA ILE A 170 -17.99 3.12 -41.15
C ILE A 170 -16.98 2.11 -41.69
N THR A 171 -15.89 2.63 -42.23
CA THR A 171 -14.74 1.84 -42.61
C THR A 171 -14.24 1.22 -41.32
N MET A 172 -14.72 0.02 -41.02
CA MET A 172 -14.17 -0.76 -39.92
C MET A 172 -12.73 -1.03 -40.32
N PHE A 173 -11.79 -0.36 -39.65
CA PHE A 173 -10.38 -0.62 -39.83
C PHE A 173 -10.12 -2.06 -39.41
N ASN A 174 -10.00 -2.95 -40.40
CA ASN A 174 -9.67 -4.34 -40.15
C ASN A 174 -8.16 -4.39 -39.83
N CYS A 175 -7.83 -4.53 -38.55
CA CYS A 175 -6.45 -4.66 -38.09
C CYS A 175 -5.87 -5.99 -38.61
N LYS A 176 -5.16 -5.94 -39.74
CA LYS A 176 -4.57 -7.14 -40.34
C LYS A 176 -3.48 -7.76 -39.47
N ARG A 177 -2.73 -6.93 -38.72
CA ARG A 177 -1.73 -7.35 -37.73
C ARG A 177 -1.63 -6.30 -36.61
N PRO A 178 -1.88 -6.66 -35.35
CA PRO A 178 -1.66 -5.74 -34.23
C PRO A 178 -0.17 -5.42 -34.08
N PRO A 179 0.17 -4.19 -33.66
CA PRO A 179 1.57 -3.83 -33.41
C PRO A 179 2.14 -4.68 -32.27
N PRO A 180 3.44 -5.04 -32.33
CA PRO A 180 4.12 -5.65 -31.21
C PRO A 180 4.16 -4.68 -30.03
N GLU A 181 4.17 -5.21 -28.81
CA GLU A 181 4.34 -4.36 -27.63
C GLU A 181 5.76 -3.78 -27.57
N PRO A 182 5.90 -2.52 -27.10
CA PRO A 182 7.20 -1.92 -26.88
C PRO A 182 8.03 -2.75 -25.91
N LYS A 183 9.35 -2.72 -26.09
CA LYS A 183 10.30 -3.42 -25.22
C LYS A 183 11.11 -2.37 -24.47
N TYR A 184 11.02 -2.42 -23.14
CA TYR A 184 11.87 -1.65 -22.25
C TYR A 184 12.80 -2.62 -21.53
N GLU A 185 14.10 -2.36 -21.57
CA GLU A 185 15.07 -3.19 -20.85
C GLU A 185 15.09 -2.75 -19.39
N ALA A 186 15.09 -3.71 -18.47
CA ALA A 186 15.10 -3.46 -17.03
C ALA A 186 16.51 -3.08 -16.55
N ASP A 187 17.00 -1.95 -17.06
CA ASP A 187 18.31 -1.39 -16.81
C ASP A 187 18.16 0.13 -16.70
N LEU A 188 18.64 0.70 -15.59
CA LEU A 188 18.43 2.12 -15.30
C LEU A 188 19.06 3.01 -16.36
N GLU A 189 20.30 2.72 -16.78
CA GLU A 189 21.03 3.52 -17.75
C GLU A 189 20.35 3.49 -19.12
N LYS A 190 19.89 2.32 -19.56
CA LYS A 190 19.13 2.17 -20.82
C LYS A 190 17.76 2.84 -20.77
N LEU A 191 17.20 3.02 -19.59
CA LEU A 191 15.97 3.79 -19.37
C LEU A 191 16.24 5.30 -19.21
N GLY A 192 17.51 5.72 -19.19
CA GLY A 192 17.95 7.09 -19.04
C GLY A 192 18.15 7.55 -17.59
N PHE A 193 18.04 6.65 -16.61
CA PHE A 193 18.16 6.97 -15.19
C PHE A 193 19.54 6.59 -14.62
N ARG A 194 20.00 7.38 -13.67
CA ARG A 194 21.13 7.07 -12.79
C ARG A 194 20.73 7.29 -11.33
N LEU A 195 21.37 6.57 -10.43
CA LEU A 195 21.25 6.82 -9.00
C LEU A 195 22.26 7.91 -8.62
N ASN A 196 21.80 9.01 -8.05
CA ASN A 196 22.68 10.08 -7.59
C ASN A 196 23.20 9.83 -6.16
N GLU A 197 24.06 10.72 -5.65
CA GLU A 197 24.62 10.63 -4.28
C GLU A 197 23.56 10.71 -3.17
N LYS A 198 22.40 11.29 -3.48
CA LYS A 198 21.24 11.37 -2.57
C LYS A 198 20.32 10.16 -2.69
N TYR A 199 20.75 9.10 -3.37
CA TYR A 199 19.95 7.89 -3.58
C TYR A 199 18.62 8.15 -4.30
N GLN A 200 18.58 9.12 -5.21
CA GLN A 200 17.43 9.43 -6.06
C GLN A 200 17.69 8.95 -7.48
N PHE A 201 16.65 8.42 -8.14
CA PHE A 201 16.70 8.11 -9.57
C PHE A 201 16.47 9.40 -10.36
N THR A 202 17.51 9.86 -11.05
CA THR A 202 17.48 11.08 -11.87
C THR A 202 17.86 10.76 -13.31
N ASP A 203 17.17 11.33 -14.28
CA ASP A 203 17.63 11.39 -15.67
C ASP A 203 18.27 12.78 -15.98
N ASP A 204 18.64 13.04 -17.23
CA ASP A 204 19.19 14.34 -17.66
C ASP A 204 18.12 15.47 -17.75
N GLY A 205 16.88 15.24 -17.32
CA GLY A 205 15.75 16.18 -17.44
C GLY A 205 14.70 16.15 -16.31
N GLY A 206 14.81 15.31 -15.27
CA GLY A 206 13.81 15.15 -14.21
C GLY A 206 13.80 13.80 -13.46
N VAL A 207 12.68 13.57 -12.76
CA VAL A 207 12.36 12.33 -12.02
C VAL A 207 11.48 11.41 -12.88
N PHE A 208 11.24 10.18 -12.42
CA PHE A 208 10.40 9.24 -13.17
C PHE A 208 8.99 9.81 -13.45
N ASP A 209 8.64 9.93 -14.73
CA ASP A 209 7.30 10.28 -15.20
C ASP A 209 6.61 9.04 -15.81
N PHE A 210 5.44 8.71 -15.26
CA PHE A 210 4.61 7.61 -15.73
C PHE A 210 4.01 7.91 -17.10
N TYR A 211 3.52 9.14 -17.33
CA TYR A 211 2.79 9.50 -18.56
C TYR A 211 3.74 9.92 -19.68
N HIS A 212 4.71 9.06 -19.98
CA HIS A 212 5.69 9.28 -21.02
C HIS A 212 5.10 9.21 -22.43
N THR A 213 4.03 8.44 -22.59
CA THR A 213 3.27 8.31 -23.85
C THR A 213 1.77 8.39 -23.58
N ASP A 214 0.97 8.55 -24.63
CA ASP A 214 -0.50 8.46 -24.54
C ASP A 214 -1.02 7.01 -24.45
N ASN A 215 -0.12 6.01 -24.39
CA ASN A 215 -0.47 4.59 -24.33
C ASN A 215 -0.22 4.03 -22.92
N ASP A 216 -1.30 3.76 -22.20
CA ASP A 216 -1.26 3.22 -20.84
C ASP A 216 -0.44 1.93 -20.72
N GLN A 217 -0.60 0.99 -21.66
CA GLN A 217 0.16 -0.26 -21.63
C GLN A 217 1.66 -0.03 -21.87
N ALA A 218 2.04 0.90 -22.74
CA ALA A 218 3.45 1.26 -22.93
C ALA A 218 4.04 1.90 -21.67
N ASN A 219 3.27 2.77 -21.02
CA ASN A 219 3.66 3.41 -19.76
C ASN A 219 3.82 2.38 -18.63
N GLU A 220 2.90 1.42 -18.52
CA GLU A 220 2.98 0.30 -17.57
C GLU A 220 4.21 -0.58 -17.83
N LEU A 221 4.50 -0.94 -19.08
CA LEU A 221 5.69 -1.72 -19.44
C LEU A 221 7.00 -0.97 -19.09
N ARG A 222 7.04 0.34 -19.32
CA ARG A 222 8.19 1.19 -18.94
C ARG A 222 8.33 1.28 -17.42
N LYS A 223 7.21 1.46 -16.70
CA LYS A 223 7.16 1.48 -15.24
C LYS A 223 7.68 0.17 -14.66
N GLU A 224 7.24 -0.98 -15.16
CA GLU A 224 7.70 -2.29 -14.67
C GLU A 224 9.19 -2.54 -14.98
N ALA A 225 9.69 -2.08 -16.12
CA ALA A 225 11.13 -2.13 -16.42
C ALA A 225 11.93 -1.27 -15.42
N PHE A 226 11.46 -0.05 -15.14
CA PHE A 226 12.05 0.83 -14.15
C PHE A 226 12.01 0.23 -12.73
N HIS A 227 10.84 -0.23 -12.26
CA HIS A 227 10.68 -0.88 -10.95
C HIS A 227 11.58 -2.12 -10.82
N THR A 228 11.73 -2.91 -11.88
CA THR A 228 12.62 -4.07 -11.86
C THR A 228 14.08 -3.65 -11.70
N ALA A 229 14.54 -2.65 -12.45
CA ALA A 229 15.91 -2.14 -12.35
C ALA A 229 16.16 -1.47 -10.98
N ALA A 230 15.21 -0.68 -10.49
CA ALA A 230 15.27 -0.02 -9.20
C ALA A 230 15.33 -1.02 -8.03
N ARG A 231 14.53 -2.10 -8.06
CA ARG A 231 14.58 -3.16 -7.03
C ARG A 231 15.95 -3.83 -6.93
N VAL A 232 16.63 -4.05 -8.07
CA VAL A 232 18.00 -4.59 -8.08
C VAL A 232 18.93 -3.65 -7.31
N LYS A 233 18.85 -2.34 -7.55
CA LYS A 233 19.65 -1.34 -6.82
C LYS A 233 19.28 -1.23 -5.34
N ILE A 234 18.00 -1.30 -5.00
CA ILE A 234 17.56 -1.31 -3.59
C ILE A 234 18.12 -2.54 -2.87
N ALA A 235 18.01 -3.73 -3.47
CA ALA A 235 18.55 -4.96 -2.91
C ALA A 235 20.08 -4.94 -2.78
N GLU A 236 20.79 -4.34 -3.75
CA GLU A 236 22.25 -4.12 -3.70
C GLU A 236 22.63 -3.27 -2.48
N VAL A 237 21.98 -2.12 -2.28
CA VAL A 237 22.23 -1.22 -1.15
C VAL A 237 21.89 -1.90 0.19
N LEU A 238 20.75 -2.58 0.28
CA LEU A 238 20.35 -3.33 1.48
C LEU A 238 21.39 -4.38 1.87
N ARG A 239 21.91 -5.12 0.88
CA ARG A 239 22.91 -6.18 1.09
C ARG A 239 24.26 -5.62 1.48
N GLU A 240 24.75 -4.61 0.77
CA GLU A 240 26.11 -4.11 0.90
C GLU A 240 26.29 -3.18 2.10
N ARG A 241 25.32 -2.30 2.36
CA ARG A 241 25.41 -1.30 3.43
C ARG A 241 24.86 -1.78 4.77
N TYR A 242 23.81 -2.59 4.75
CA TYR A 242 23.06 -2.96 5.96
C TYR A 242 23.05 -4.46 6.27
N GLY A 243 23.68 -5.28 5.44
CA GLY A 243 23.69 -6.74 5.64
C GLY A 243 22.29 -7.37 5.57
N ILE A 244 21.37 -6.75 4.84
CA ILE A 244 20.01 -7.26 4.63
C ILE A 244 19.96 -8.01 3.30
N GLN A 245 19.54 -9.26 3.34
CA GLN A 245 19.50 -10.15 2.18
C GLN A 245 18.10 -10.70 1.93
N GLU A 246 17.90 -11.19 0.71
CA GLU A 246 16.70 -11.93 0.35
C GLU A 246 16.80 -13.38 0.86
N LEU A 247 15.75 -13.88 1.49
CA LEU A 247 15.55 -15.30 1.80
C LEU A 247 14.37 -15.83 1.00
N TYR A 248 14.51 -17.05 0.49
CA TYR A 248 13.51 -17.69 -0.36
C TYR A 248 12.77 -18.77 0.41
N LEU A 249 11.44 -18.71 0.42
CA LEU A 249 10.55 -19.60 1.17
C LEU A 249 9.86 -20.60 0.24
N THR A 250 9.99 -21.88 0.57
CA THR A 250 9.32 -23.00 -0.12
C THR A 250 8.49 -23.77 0.91
N GLY A 251 7.25 -23.33 1.11
CA GLY A 251 6.46 -23.72 2.27
C GLY A 251 7.14 -23.27 3.57
N SER A 252 7.23 -24.16 4.56
CA SER A 252 7.78 -23.81 5.88
C SER A 252 9.32 -23.72 5.93
N LYS A 253 10.04 -23.91 4.82
CA LYS A 253 11.52 -23.91 4.78
C LYS A 253 12.05 -22.67 4.07
N TYR A 254 13.21 -22.19 4.50
CA TYR A 254 13.91 -21.08 3.87
C TYR A 254 15.20 -21.53 3.17
N HIS A 255 15.62 -20.80 2.14
CA HIS A 255 16.85 -21.01 1.37
C HIS A 255 17.59 -19.69 1.20
N TYR A 256 18.91 -19.74 1.19
CA TYR A 256 19.78 -18.59 0.90
C TYR A 256 19.90 -18.31 -0.60
N GLU A 257 19.89 -19.38 -1.40
CA GLU A 257 19.95 -19.30 -2.86
C GLU A 257 18.56 -19.45 -3.44
N ARG A 258 18.34 -18.80 -4.59
CA ARG A 258 17.06 -18.86 -5.28
C ARG A 258 16.79 -20.28 -5.78
N PRO A 259 15.75 -20.97 -5.27
CA PRO A 259 15.44 -22.31 -5.73
C PRO A 259 14.82 -22.28 -7.13
N GLN A 260 14.84 -23.41 -7.83
CA GLN A 260 14.16 -23.58 -9.13
C GLN A 260 12.67 -23.88 -8.98
N GLU A 261 12.24 -24.28 -7.79
CA GLU A 261 10.83 -24.53 -7.47
C GLU A 261 10.09 -23.23 -7.07
N PRO A 262 8.75 -23.23 -7.09
CA PRO A 262 7.94 -22.10 -6.64
C PRO A 262 8.31 -21.64 -5.24
N HIS A 263 8.62 -20.35 -5.11
CA HIS A 263 9.06 -19.74 -3.86
C HIS A 263 8.55 -18.31 -3.70
N VAL A 264 8.51 -17.83 -2.46
CA VAL A 264 8.25 -16.43 -2.09
C VAL A 264 9.48 -15.86 -1.42
N SER A 265 9.80 -14.59 -1.66
CA SER A 265 10.93 -13.94 -1.00
C SER A 265 10.52 -13.05 0.16
N ILE A 266 11.34 -13.03 1.21
CA ILE A 266 11.33 -12.06 2.29
C ILE A 266 12.71 -11.39 2.37
N LEU A 267 12.80 -10.22 3.00
CA LEU A 267 14.09 -9.57 3.26
C LEU A 267 14.41 -9.66 4.74
N CYS A 268 15.66 -9.95 5.12
CA CYS A 268 16.05 -9.88 6.52
C CYS A 268 17.54 -9.58 6.69
N THR A 269 17.91 -9.05 7.86
CA THR A 269 19.29 -9.10 8.35
C THR A 269 19.81 -10.53 8.22
N LYS A 270 21.08 -10.72 7.83
CA LYS A 270 21.70 -12.05 7.70
C LYS A 270 21.35 -12.94 8.89
N VAL A 271 20.92 -14.17 8.63
CA VAL A 271 20.45 -15.11 9.68
C VAL A 271 21.50 -15.34 10.77
N SER A 272 22.78 -15.40 10.41
CA SER A 272 23.90 -15.52 11.37
C SER A 272 24.02 -14.35 12.34
N GLU A 273 23.62 -13.16 11.91
CA GLU A 273 23.59 -11.95 12.73
C GLU A 273 22.27 -11.86 13.47
N LEU A 274 21.15 -12.17 12.81
CA LEU A 274 19.80 -12.16 13.38
C LEU A 274 19.69 -13.05 14.61
N LYS A 275 20.31 -14.24 14.60
CA LYS A 275 20.38 -15.17 15.76
C LYS A 275 21.14 -14.61 16.97
N LYS A 276 21.88 -13.51 16.81
CA LYS A 276 22.59 -12.83 17.91
C LYS A 276 21.80 -11.62 18.44
N LYS A 277 20.65 -11.30 17.82
CA LYS A 277 19.87 -10.09 18.09
C LYS A 277 18.73 -10.41 19.04
N HIS A 278 18.63 -9.67 20.13
CA HIS A 278 17.51 -9.80 21.06
C HIS A 278 16.27 -9.01 20.61
N ASP A 279 16.47 -7.91 19.86
CA ASP A 279 15.42 -7.04 19.36
C ASP A 279 15.29 -7.21 17.85
N ILE A 280 14.09 -7.50 17.37
CA ILE A 280 13.81 -7.73 15.96
C ILE A 280 12.59 -6.91 15.55
N VAL A 281 12.79 -6.02 14.58
CA VAL A 281 11.72 -5.27 13.93
C VAL A 281 11.22 -6.08 12.74
N VAL A 282 9.91 -6.35 12.72
CA VAL A 282 9.22 -7.06 11.65
C VAL A 282 8.32 -6.08 10.91
N VAL A 283 8.61 -5.82 9.63
CA VAL A 283 7.80 -4.98 8.77
C VAL A 283 6.90 -5.86 7.90
N ILE A 284 5.59 -5.62 7.96
CA ILE A 284 4.58 -6.26 7.11
C ILE A 284 4.12 -5.22 6.09
N GLY A 285 4.55 -5.39 4.83
CA GLY A 285 4.15 -4.51 3.73
C GLY A 285 2.70 -4.74 3.28
N GLU A 286 2.27 -4.00 2.27
CA GLU A 286 0.94 -4.16 1.67
C GLU A 286 0.83 -5.40 0.78
N ALA A 287 -0.38 -5.96 0.63
CA ALA A 287 -0.66 -7.11 -0.23
C ALA A 287 -0.67 -6.79 -1.73
N SER A 288 -0.50 -5.52 -2.11
CA SER A 288 -0.24 -5.07 -3.48
C SER A 288 1.19 -4.58 -3.73
N GLY A 289 2.00 -4.44 -2.67
CA GLY A 289 3.32 -3.82 -2.71
C GLY A 289 4.45 -4.75 -3.16
N ASP A 290 5.57 -4.15 -3.56
CA ASP A 290 6.81 -4.89 -3.77
C ASP A 290 7.57 -5.05 -2.44
N ALA A 291 8.28 -6.18 -2.27
CA ALA A 291 9.08 -6.42 -1.07
C ALA A 291 10.05 -5.27 -0.77
N GLY A 292 9.93 -4.70 0.43
CA GLY A 292 10.82 -3.63 0.90
C GLY A 292 10.67 -2.29 0.18
N VAL A 293 9.63 -2.08 -0.62
CA VAL A 293 9.29 -0.79 -1.22
C VAL A 293 7.94 -0.33 -0.67
N TRP A 294 7.93 0.82 -0.01
CA TRP A 294 6.73 1.37 0.63
C TRP A 294 5.93 2.23 -0.34
N ALA A 295 6.64 2.98 -1.19
CA ALA A 295 6.01 4.00 -2.03
C ALA A 295 6.84 4.25 -3.29
N TRP A 296 6.40 3.73 -4.43
CA TRP A 296 7.07 4.00 -5.71
C TRP A 296 7.04 5.48 -6.07
N ARG A 297 5.99 6.21 -5.65
CA ARG A 297 5.90 7.67 -5.82
C ARG A 297 6.97 8.46 -5.06
N VAL A 298 7.49 7.91 -3.96
CA VAL A 298 8.56 8.53 -3.18
C VAL A 298 9.91 8.03 -3.68
N ALA A 299 10.05 6.72 -3.85
CA ALA A 299 11.27 6.05 -4.31
C ALA A 299 11.74 6.55 -5.69
N GLY A 300 10.79 6.76 -6.61
CA GLY A 300 11.05 7.24 -7.97
C GLY A 300 11.20 8.75 -8.12
N LYS A 301 11.14 9.52 -7.02
CA LYS A 301 11.16 11.00 -7.03
C LYS A 301 12.13 11.56 -5.99
N GLU A 302 11.85 12.77 -5.47
CA GLU A 302 12.70 13.54 -4.56
C GLU A 302 12.96 12.83 -3.23
N GLY A 303 12.09 11.93 -2.77
CA GLY A 303 12.34 11.18 -1.55
C GLY A 303 13.43 10.10 -1.70
N GLY A 304 13.71 9.69 -2.95
CA GLY A 304 14.70 8.67 -3.26
C GLY A 304 14.39 7.31 -2.62
N ILE A 305 15.29 6.35 -2.85
CA ILE A 305 15.11 5.00 -2.33
C ILE A 305 15.22 4.92 -0.81
N GLU A 306 15.78 5.92 -0.14
CA GLU A 306 15.88 5.93 1.32
C GLU A 306 14.49 6.07 1.98
N LEU A 307 13.72 7.09 1.60
CA LEU A 307 12.37 7.30 2.15
C LEU A 307 11.33 6.33 1.57
N GLY A 308 11.50 5.93 0.31
CA GLY A 308 10.53 5.07 -0.38
C GLY A 308 10.69 3.57 -0.14
N SER A 309 11.71 3.12 0.62
CA SER A 309 12.04 1.71 0.77
C SER A 309 12.59 1.32 2.14
N ALA A 310 12.84 0.03 2.35
CA ALA A 310 13.43 -0.52 3.57
C ALA A 310 14.82 0.02 3.91
N ILE A 311 15.49 0.68 2.96
CA ILE A 311 16.77 1.35 3.17
C ILE A 311 16.68 2.37 4.30
N GLY A 312 15.67 3.25 4.32
CA GLY A 312 15.52 4.24 5.39
C GLY A 312 15.27 3.62 6.76
N VAL A 313 14.50 2.52 6.81
CA VAL A 313 14.29 1.77 8.06
C VAL A 313 15.62 1.19 8.53
N ALA A 314 16.35 0.50 7.65
CA ALA A 314 17.65 -0.09 7.97
C ALA A 314 18.67 0.95 8.44
N ALA A 315 18.72 2.11 7.78
CA ALA A 315 19.57 3.25 8.15
C ALA A 315 19.29 3.71 9.59
N ARG A 316 18.02 3.95 9.91
CA ARG A 316 17.61 4.40 11.24
C ARG A 316 17.88 3.36 12.32
N LEU A 317 17.65 2.06 12.04
CA LEU A 317 17.99 0.99 12.98
C LEU A 317 19.49 0.96 13.27
N GLN A 318 20.33 1.06 12.23
CA GLN A 318 21.78 1.10 12.38
C GLN A 318 22.24 2.32 13.20
N SER A 319 21.71 3.51 12.92
CA SER A 319 22.00 4.73 13.69
C SER A 319 21.58 4.60 15.16
N PHE A 320 20.40 4.02 15.44
CA PHE A 320 19.97 3.76 16.81
C PHE A 320 20.92 2.81 17.56
N GLY A 321 21.39 1.75 16.89
CA GLY A 321 22.38 0.84 17.44
C GLY A 321 23.72 1.52 17.72
N GLN A 322 24.20 2.35 16.80
CA GLN A 322 25.46 3.11 16.94
C GLN A 322 25.42 4.09 18.12
N GLY A 323 24.35 4.90 18.23
CA GLY A 323 24.23 5.86 19.34
C GLY A 323 24.28 5.20 20.72
N MET A 324 23.76 3.96 20.85
CA MET A 324 23.83 3.18 22.09
C MET A 324 25.24 2.67 22.43
N ARG A 325 26.17 2.59 21.46
CA ARG A 325 27.55 2.15 21.71
C ARG A 325 28.44 3.31 22.15
N ASP A 326 28.16 4.50 21.64
CA ASP A 326 28.94 5.70 21.91
C ASP A 326 28.68 6.25 23.32
N ASP A 327 27.46 6.07 23.86
CA ASP A 327 27.11 6.45 25.24
C ASP A 327 27.80 5.59 26.33
N ASP A 328 28.36 4.42 25.97
CA ASP A 328 29.06 3.52 26.89
C ASP A 328 30.58 3.84 27.02
N PHE A 329 31.07 4.93 26.40
CA PHE A 329 32.50 5.26 26.31
C PHE A 329 32.89 6.56 27.06
N GLU A 330 32.61 6.64 28.36
CA GLU A 330 33.38 7.47 29.32
C GLU A 330 33.38 6.85 30.73
N ASP A 331 33.93 5.64 30.90
CA ASP A 331 34.40 5.18 32.21
C ASP A 331 35.83 4.64 32.11
N GLU A 332 36.80 5.55 31.95
CA GLU A 332 38.24 5.28 32.06
C GLU A 332 38.68 4.99 33.51
N ARG A 333 37.90 4.22 34.28
CA ARG A 333 38.27 3.84 35.65
C ARG A 333 37.82 2.44 36.00
N GLU A 334 38.54 1.42 35.53
CA GLU A 334 38.75 0.21 36.34
C GLU A 334 40.01 -0.54 35.88
N GLU A 335 40.94 -0.74 36.83
CA GLU A 335 42.25 -1.36 36.64
C GLU A 335 42.20 -2.84 36.23
N PRO A 336 43.26 -3.40 35.61
CA PRO A 336 43.15 -4.60 34.77
C PRO A 336 43.23 -5.98 35.46
N GLU A 337 43.18 -6.13 36.79
CA GLU A 337 43.71 -7.37 37.42
C GLU A 337 42.74 -8.31 38.17
N VAL A 338 41.40 -8.12 38.19
CA VAL A 338 40.53 -8.99 39.03
C VAL A 338 39.35 -9.69 38.32
N ARG A 339 39.41 -9.98 37.02
CA ARG A 339 38.41 -10.88 36.39
C ARG A 339 39.01 -11.88 35.40
N ALA A 340 39.77 -12.84 35.93
CA ALA A 340 40.22 -14.01 35.16
C ALA A 340 39.29 -15.24 35.27
N ASN A 341 38.19 -15.22 36.04
CA ASN A 341 37.35 -16.41 36.27
C ASN A 341 35.84 -16.18 36.11
N GLN A 342 35.41 -15.59 35.00
CA GLN A 342 34.03 -15.75 34.52
C GLN A 342 34.03 -16.19 33.06
N VAL A 343 33.92 -17.51 32.89
CA VAL A 343 33.57 -18.17 31.64
C VAL A 343 32.11 -17.82 31.33
N GLY A 344 31.90 -17.19 30.17
CA GLY A 344 30.60 -16.68 29.69
C GLY A 344 30.74 -15.36 28.92
N LYS A 345 31.83 -15.21 28.16
CA LYS A 345 32.22 -13.99 27.43
C LYS A 345 31.87 -14.15 25.95
N ASP A 346 30.59 -14.28 25.61
CA ASP A 346 30.13 -14.44 24.21
C ASP A 346 28.88 -13.59 23.91
N SER A 347 29.05 -12.28 23.79
CA SER A 347 28.41 -11.43 22.77
C SER A 347 28.77 -9.99 23.10
N GLU A 348 29.78 -9.45 22.42
CA GLU A 348 29.93 -8.01 22.28
C GLU A 348 28.58 -7.48 21.75
N LYS A 349 27.84 -6.79 22.63
CA LYS A 349 26.38 -6.62 22.52
C LYS A 349 26.05 -5.75 21.33
N ASP A 350 25.72 -6.37 20.21
CA ASP A 350 25.17 -5.62 19.09
C ASP A 350 23.79 -5.08 19.48
N THR A 351 23.78 -3.83 19.92
CA THR A 351 22.61 -3.04 20.34
C THR A 351 21.67 -2.71 19.19
N THR A 352 22.10 -2.91 17.94
CA THR A 352 21.31 -2.64 16.74
C THR A 352 20.22 -3.70 16.60
N PRO A 353 18.92 -3.34 16.48
CA PRO A 353 17.86 -4.30 16.22
C PRO A 353 18.04 -5.02 14.88
N GLY A 354 17.62 -6.28 14.80
CA GLY A 354 17.47 -7.00 13.53
C GLY A 354 16.26 -6.50 12.74
N LEU A 355 16.27 -6.66 11.42
CA LEU A 355 15.16 -6.31 10.55
C LEU A 355 14.68 -7.55 9.76
N ILE A 356 13.38 -7.74 9.71
CA ILE A 356 12.69 -8.70 8.84
C ILE A 356 11.59 -7.95 8.10
N VAL A 357 11.49 -8.11 6.78
CA VAL A 357 10.41 -7.57 5.95
C VAL A 357 9.66 -8.73 5.33
N LEU A 358 8.42 -8.92 5.76
CA LEU A 358 7.49 -9.89 5.21
C LEU A 358 6.81 -9.29 3.98
N ASN A 359 6.60 -10.13 2.95
CA ASN A 359 6.18 -9.72 1.62
C ASN A 359 4.83 -10.36 1.26
N PRO A 360 3.71 -9.78 1.72
CA PRO A 360 2.40 -10.27 1.34
C PRO A 360 2.00 -9.88 -0.10
N GLY A 361 2.76 -9.00 -0.76
CA GLY A 361 2.37 -8.45 -2.07
C GLY A 361 2.81 -9.26 -3.28
N GLN A 362 3.90 -10.02 -3.19
CA GLN A 362 4.42 -10.83 -4.30
C GLN A 362 4.19 -12.32 -4.06
N LEU A 363 2.93 -12.75 -4.13
CA LEU A 363 2.50 -14.15 -3.92
C LEU A 363 2.11 -14.89 -5.21
N LEU A 364 2.31 -14.26 -6.38
CA LEU A 364 2.18 -14.93 -7.67
C LEU A 364 3.53 -15.38 -8.17
N TYR A 365 3.65 -16.65 -8.57
CA TYR A 365 4.90 -17.22 -9.05
C TYR A 365 4.89 -17.42 -10.58
N SER A 366 5.89 -16.85 -11.24
CA SER A 366 6.13 -17.01 -12.67
C SER A 366 7.22 -18.03 -12.93
N HIS A 367 6.83 -19.23 -13.37
CA HIS A 367 7.76 -20.31 -13.76
C HIS A 367 8.71 -19.87 -14.89
N GLU A 368 8.20 -19.10 -15.86
CA GLU A 368 9.00 -18.59 -16.99
C GLU A 368 10.14 -17.66 -16.53
N MET A 369 9.90 -16.89 -15.47
CA MET A 369 10.85 -15.89 -14.98
C MET A 369 11.59 -16.35 -13.71
N ASN A 370 11.27 -17.55 -13.20
CA ASN A 370 11.70 -18.07 -11.90
C ASN A 370 11.68 -16.99 -10.80
N LYS A 371 10.53 -16.33 -10.61
CA LYS A 371 10.37 -15.27 -9.61
C LYS A 371 8.93 -15.08 -9.14
N ASN A 372 8.79 -14.54 -7.95
CA ASN A 372 7.55 -14.01 -7.43
C ASN A 372 7.23 -12.61 -8.00
N MET A 373 5.94 -12.28 -8.08
CA MET A 373 5.41 -11.08 -8.71
C MET A 373 4.17 -10.59 -7.96
N THR A 374 3.96 -9.27 -7.96
CA THR A 374 2.67 -8.69 -7.57
C THR A 374 1.62 -8.98 -8.64
N HIS A 375 0.34 -8.82 -8.28
CA HIS A 375 -0.74 -8.89 -9.26
C HIS A 375 -0.60 -7.82 -10.35
N ALA A 376 -0.18 -6.61 -9.97
CA ALA A 376 0.08 -5.52 -10.92
C ALA A 376 1.20 -5.87 -11.91
N SER A 377 2.35 -6.34 -11.43
CA SER A 377 3.45 -6.77 -12.30
C SER A 377 3.05 -7.94 -13.21
N TRP A 378 2.15 -8.82 -12.77
CA TRP A 378 1.66 -9.95 -13.57
C TRP A 378 0.80 -9.50 -14.75
N LEU A 379 -0.17 -8.61 -14.52
CA LEU A 379 -1.09 -8.11 -15.54
C LEU A 379 -0.40 -7.28 -16.63
N HIS A 380 0.67 -6.58 -16.25
CA HIS A 380 1.45 -5.71 -17.13
C HIS A 380 2.71 -6.37 -17.68
N ARG A 381 2.78 -7.71 -17.65
CA ARG A 381 3.82 -8.44 -18.38
C ARG A 381 3.67 -8.21 -19.88
N ARG A 382 4.82 -8.16 -20.55
CA ARG A 382 4.87 -8.09 -22.01
C ARG A 382 4.11 -9.27 -22.63
N ARG A 383 3.26 -8.93 -23.59
CA ARG A 383 2.39 -9.80 -24.37
C ARG A 383 2.94 -9.94 -25.78
N LEU A 384 2.37 -10.89 -26.54
CA LEU A 384 2.80 -11.13 -27.92
C LEU A 384 2.53 -9.90 -28.82
N HIS A 385 1.37 -9.25 -28.63
CA HIS A 385 0.99 -8.01 -29.31
C HIS A 385 0.00 -7.21 -28.47
N ALA A 386 -0.22 -5.93 -28.82
CA ALA A 386 -1.01 -4.99 -28.04
C ALA A 386 -2.50 -5.39 -27.82
N LEU A 387 -3.06 -6.22 -28.70
CA LEU A 387 -4.44 -6.73 -28.58
C LEU A 387 -4.55 -8.05 -27.79
N CYS A 388 -3.44 -8.61 -27.29
CA CYS A 388 -3.50 -9.83 -26.49
C CYS A 388 -4.05 -9.53 -25.10
N ASP A 389 -4.85 -10.45 -24.58
CA ASP A 389 -5.24 -10.44 -23.18
C ASP A 389 -4.02 -10.62 -22.25
N PRO A 390 -4.10 -10.13 -21.00
CA PRO A 390 -3.12 -10.44 -19.98
C PRO A 390 -2.95 -11.95 -19.82
N ARG A 391 -1.78 -12.38 -19.35
CA ARG A 391 -1.53 -13.80 -19.07
C ARG A 391 -2.49 -14.28 -17.98
N ALA A 392 -3.22 -15.35 -18.24
CA ALA A 392 -4.10 -15.95 -17.25
C ALA A 392 -3.29 -16.43 -16.03
N ILE A 393 -3.86 -16.25 -14.83
CA ILE A 393 -3.33 -16.77 -13.58
C ILE A 393 -3.97 -18.12 -13.34
N ASP A 394 -3.16 -19.17 -13.30
CA ASP A 394 -3.61 -20.47 -12.82
C ASP A 394 -3.65 -20.44 -11.27
N PRO A 395 -4.81 -20.74 -10.65
CA PRO A 395 -4.99 -20.61 -9.20
C PRO A 395 -4.12 -21.58 -8.39
N VAL A 396 -3.59 -22.64 -9.01
CA VAL A 396 -2.76 -23.66 -8.37
C VAL A 396 -1.30 -23.49 -8.78
N HIS A 397 -1.01 -23.43 -10.08
CA HIS A 397 0.36 -23.45 -10.59
C HIS A 397 1.10 -22.13 -10.38
N ASN A 398 0.41 -20.99 -10.32
CA ASN A 398 1.04 -19.68 -10.07
C ASN A 398 1.06 -19.29 -8.59
N ARG A 399 0.84 -20.25 -7.69
CA ARG A 399 0.86 -20.03 -6.24
C ARG A 399 1.91 -20.93 -5.60
N VAL A 400 2.51 -20.42 -4.53
CA VAL A 400 3.47 -21.18 -3.72
C VAL A 400 2.72 -21.86 -2.59
N LYS A 401 3.02 -23.14 -2.37
CA LYS A 401 2.39 -23.90 -1.29
C LYS A 401 2.66 -23.23 0.07
N SER A 402 1.60 -23.08 0.87
CA SER A 402 1.59 -22.38 2.17
C SER A 402 1.76 -20.85 2.12
N HIS A 403 1.86 -20.26 0.92
CA HIS A 403 1.93 -18.80 0.73
C HIS A 403 1.02 -18.35 -0.42
N GLN A 404 -0.18 -18.93 -0.51
CA GLN A 404 -1.09 -18.68 -1.63
C GLN A 404 -1.76 -17.30 -1.57
N ASP A 405 -1.92 -16.78 -0.36
CA ASP A 405 -2.59 -15.53 -0.02
C ASP A 405 -1.87 -14.85 1.17
N PRO A 406 -2.13 -13.55 1.42
CA PRO A 406 -1.44 -12.78 2.46
C PRO A 406 -1.52 -13.43 3.85
N GLU A 407 -2.70 -13.89 4.26
CA GLU A 407 -2.91 -14.49 5.59
C GLU A 407 -2.14 -15.80 5.74
N ARG A 408 -2.25 -16.73 4.77
CA ARG A 408 -1.48 -17.98 4.80
C ARG A 408 0.03 -17.72 4.79
N HIS A 409 0.48 -16.73 4.02
CA HIS A 409 1.89 -16.34 4.00
C HIS A 409 2.35 -15.87 5.37
N LEU A 410 1.65 -14.92 5.98
CA LEU A 410 1.99 -14.38 7.30
C LEU A 410 1.89 -15.45 8.40
N HIS A 411 0.84 -16.28 8.38
CA HIS A 411 0.69 -17.39 9.31
C HIS A 411 1.87 -18.36 9.23
N THR A 412 2.27 -18.76 8.01
CA THR A 412 3.44 -19.62 7.80
C THR A 412 4.73 -18.94 8.28
N CYS A 413 4.86 -17.64 8.05
CA CYS A 413 6.02 -16.87 8.53
C CYS A 413 6.10 -16.89 10.06
N PHE A 414 5.03 -16.50 10.75
CA PHE A 414 4.99 -16.44 12.22
C PHE A 414 5.10 -17.83 12.89
N GLU A 415 4.41 -18.85 12.40
CA GLU A 415 4.38 -20.17 13.04
C GLU A 415 5.53 -21.10 12.63
N HIS A 416 6.25 -20.82 11.54
CA HIS A 416 7.26 -21.74 11.04
C HIS A 416 8.58 -21.08 10.68
N VAL A 417 8.58 -19.97 9.96
CA VAL A 417 9.81 -19.38 9.41
C VAL A 417 10.58 -18.62 10.49
N LEU A 418 9.90 -17.75 11.24
CA LEU A 418 10.53 -16.84 12.18
C LEU A 418 11.35 -17.59 13.26
N GLN A 419 10.80 -18.65 13.85
CA GLN A 419 11.52 -19.51 14.81
C GLN A 419 12.81 -20.15 14.26
N GLN A 420 12.97 -20.28 12.94
CA GLN A 420 14.18 -20.89 12.35
C GLN A 420 15.31 -19.87 12.19
N ILE A 421 14.95 -18.60 11.98
CA ILE A 421 15.89 -17.52 11.64
C ILE A 421 16.19 -16.57 12.80
N MET A 422 15.33 -16.51 13.81
CA MET A 422 15.48 -15.69 15.01
C MET A 422 16.01 -16.53 16.19
N PRO A 423 16.62 -15.91 17.22
CA PRO A 423 16.90 -16.60 18.46
C PRO A 423 15.62 -16.83 19.27
N ASP A 424 15.62 -17.89 20.09
CA ASP A 424 14.50 -18.18 20.99
C ASP A 424 14.30 -17.03 21.98
N GLY A 425 13.04 -16.62 22.16
CA GLY A 425 12.68 -15.54 23.07
C GLY A 425 13.00 -14.13 22.54
N ALA A 426 13.30 -13.98 21.26
CA ALA A 426 13.51 -12.66 20.65
C ALA A 426 12.29 -11.73 20.84
N ARG A 427 12.54 -10.45 21.12
CA ARG A 427 11.50 -9.41 21.20
C ARG A 427 11.14 -8.90 19.82
N LEU A 428 9.87 -8.97 19.48
CA LEU A 428 9.32 -8.63 18.18
C LEU A 428 8.59 -7.29 18.24
N TYR A 429 8.93 -6.41 17.32
CA TYR A 429 8.34 -5.09 17.15
C TYR A 429 7.75 -5.03 15.74
N CYS A 430 6.43 -5.07 15.62
CA CYS A 430 5.78 -5.13 14.30
C CYS A 430 5.47 -3.73 13.77
N ILE A 431 5.78 -3.48 12.50
CA ILE A 431 5.29 -2.33 11.73
C ILE A 431 4.43 -2.90 10.61
N MET A 432 3.14 -2.53 10.55
CA MET A 432 2.20 -3.05 9.56
C MET A 432 1.63 -1.91 8.75
N ILE A 433 1.61 -2.06 7.42
CA ILE A 433 1.31 -0.97 6.48
C ILE A 433 0.08 -1.33 5.67
N GLY A 434 -0.90 -0.41 5.62
CA GLY A 434 -2.10 -0.51 4.79
C GLY A 434 -2.93 -1.77 5.10
N ASP A 435 -3.28 -2.52 4.06
CA ASP A 435 -3.97 -3.81 4.16
C ASP A 435 -3.12 -4.92 4.80
N GLY A 436 -1.79 -4.77 4.79
CA GLY A 436 -0.85 -5.60 5.55
C GLY A 436 -1.12 -5.56 7.05
N SER A 437 -1.66 -4.44 7.55
CA SER A 437 -2.15 -4.30 8.93
C SER A 437 -3.31 -5.24 9.20
N THR A 438 -4.30 -5.30 8.30
CA THR A 438 -5.47 -6.15 8.45
C THR A 438 -5.07 -7.62 8.50
N HIS A 439 -4.32 -8.10 7.50
CA HIS A 439 -3.88 -9.50 7.45
C HIS A 439 -2.93 -9.85 8.61
N GLY A 440 -2.03 -8.93 8.98
CA GLY A 440 -1.10 -9.12 10.09
C GLY A 440 -1.83 -9.24 11.44
N LEU A 441 -2.79 -8.35 11.69
CA LEU A 441 -3.59 -8.38 12.91
C LEU A 441 -4.45 -9.63 13.00
N HIS A 442 -5.11 -10.06 11.91
CA HIS A 442 -5.92 -11.28 11.91
C HIS A 442 -5.09 -12.53 12.21
N VAL A 443 -3.92 -12.66 11.59
CA VAL A 443 -3.03 -13.80 11.84
C VAL A 443 -2.52 -13.78 13.28
N LEU A 444 -2.11 -12.63 13.80
CA LEU A 444 -1.66 -12.51 15.18
C LEU A 444 -2.78 -12.80 16.17
N ASP A 445 -3.99 -12.30 15.91
CA ASP A 445 -5.19 -12.56 16.71
C ASP A 445 -5.45 -14.08 16.81
N GLN A 446 -5.41 -14.81 15.69
CA GLN A 446 -5.57 -16.27 15.65
C GLN A 446 -4.45 -17.02 16.40
N ILE A 447 -3.19 -16.60 16.22
CA ILE A 447 -2.04 -17.24 16.90
C ILE A 447 -2.15 -17.03 18.41
N LEU A 448 -2.47 -15.81 18.83
CA LEU A 448 -2.50 -15.38 20.21
C LEU A 448 -3.74 -15.88 20.96
N MET A 449 -4.85 -16.20 20.29
CA MET A 449 -5.99 -16.88 20.92
C MET A 449 -5.59 -18.22 21.58
N ASN A 450 -4.64 -18.94 20.99
CA ASN A 450 -4.25 -20.27 21.42
C ASN A 450 -3.00 -20.29 22.32
N LYS A 451 -2.44 -19.12 22.65
CA LYS A 451 -1.14 -18.97 23.32
C LYS A 451 -1.18 -17.89 24.42
N ASN A 452 -0.07 -17.78 25.16
CA ASN A 452 0.10 -16.69 26.13
C ASN A 452 0.02 -15.32 25.45
N PRO A 453 -0.34 -14.24 26.18
CA PRO A 453 -0.80 -12.96 25.62
C PRO A 453 0.14 -12.17 24.69
N THR A 454 1.36 -12.66 24.47
CA THR A 454 2.36 -12.02 23.63
C THR A 454 3.29 -13.05 22.98
N GLU A 455 3.03 -14.34 23.17
CA GLU A 455 3.96 -15.39 22.80
C GLU A 455 3.70 -15.82 21.36
N ILE A 456 4.67 -15.48 20.51
CA ILE A 456 4.74 -15.94 19.13
C ILE A 456 5.75 -17.08 19.11
N ARG A 457 5.59 -18.03 18.20
CA ARG A 457 6.53 -19.16 18.17
C ARG A 457 7.96 -18.67 17.90
N GLY A 458 8.85 -18.87 18.88
CA GLY A 458 10.24 -18.41 18.83
C GLY A 458 10.47 -16.96 19.26
N GLY A 459 9.46 -16.23 19.75
CA GLY A 459 9.64 -14.85 20.17
C GLY A 459 8.46 -14.27 20.97
N LYS A 460 8.57 -12.99 21.34
CA LYS A 460 7.57 -12.29 22.12
C LYS A 460 7.23 -10.96 21.48
N LEU A 461 5.96 -10.72 21.21
CA LEU A 461 5.47 -9.45 20.69
C LEU A 461 5.54 -8.37 21.78
N GLU A 462 6.26 -7.29 21.52
CA GLU A 462 6.47 -6.19 22.48
C GLU A 462 5.83 -4.87 22.04
N ALA A 463 5.67 -4.63 20.73
CA ALA A 463 4.92 -3.48 20.23
C ALA A 463 4.36 -3.70 18.81
N ALA A 464 3.33 -2.93 18.47
CA ALA A 464 2.75 -2.90 17.12
C ALA A 464 2.53 -1.45 16.65
N ALA A 465 3.09 -1.09 15.49
CA ALA A 465 2.82 0.15 14.79
C ALA A 465 1.95 -0.14 13.57
N LEU A 466 0.81 0.54 13.45
CA LEU A 466 -0.15 0.37 12.36
C LEU A 466 -0.18 1.62 11.50
N ILE A 467 -0.03 1.49 10.19
CA ILE A 467 -0.06 2.62 9.26
C ILE A 467 -1.27 2.47 8.36
N GLU A 468 -2.22 3.40 8.45
CA GLU A 468 -3.51 3.33 7.76
C GLU A 468 -4.18 1.95 7.87
N PRO A 469 -4.38 1.43 9.10
CA PRO A 469 -5.04 0.16 9.27
C PRO A 469 -6.45 0.19 8.67
N GLN A 470 -6.79 -0.86 7.91
CA GLN A 470 -8.11 -1.02 7.31
C GLN A 470 -9.00 -2.02 8.08
N HIS A 471 -8.54 -2.51 9.24
CA HIS A 471 -9.34 -3.44 10.04
C HIS A 471 -10.48 -2.71 10.75
N ASP A 472 -11.56 -3.44 11.00
CA ASP A 472 -12.66 -2.91 11.78
C ASP A 472 -12.32 -3.03 13.27
N ALA A 473 -12.05 -1.90 13.90
CA ALA A 473 -11.83 -1.86 15.34
C ALA A 473 -13.15 -1.86 16.14
N GLY A 474 -14.30 -1.69 15.46
CA GLY A 474 -15.61 -1.47 16.07
C GLY A 474 -16.53 -2.64 16.20
N ASP A 475 -16.36 -3.68 15.41
CA ASP A 475 -16.99 -4.96 15.70
C ASP A 475 -16.17 -5.76 16.73
N VAL A 476 -16.10 -5.14 17.92
CA VAL A 476 -16.12 -5.83 19.22
C VAL A 476 -17.58 -6.21 19.55
N THR A 477 -18.41 -6.48 18.55
CA THR A 477 -19.69 -7.11 18.77
C THR A 477 -19.43 -8.61 18.83
N ASP A 478 -20.10 -9.33 19.73
CA ASP A 478 -20.05 -10.79 19.86
C ASP A 478 -20.62 -11.52 18.63
N LYS A 479 -20.57 -10.91 17.44
CA LYS A 479 -20.95 -11.49 16.16
C LYS A 479 -19.73 -12.22 15.58
N PRO A 480 -19.70 -13.56 15.63
CA PRO A 480 -18.58 -14.36 15.11
C PRO A 480 -18.39 -14.26 13.59
N ASP A 481 -19.23 -13.50 12.88
CA ASP A 481 -19.30 -13.49 11.43
C ASP A 481 -18.63 -12.26 10.76
N SER A 482 -18.09 -11.29 11.53
CA SER A 482 -17.34 -10.17 10.92
C SER A 482 -15.92 -10.62 10.56
N PRO A 483 -15.57 -10.75 9.27
CA PRO A 483 -14.25 -11.22 8.86
C PRO A 483 -13.14 -10.19 9.11
N LEU A 484 -13.48 -8.99 9.60
CA LEU A 484 -12.55 -7.88 9.80
C LEU A 484 -12.24 -7.57 11.27
N GLY A 485 -12.98 -8.17 12.21
CA GLY A 485 -12.81 -7.94 13.65
C GLY A 485 -11.65 -8.74 14.26
N LEU A 486 -11.18 -8.27 15.42
CA LEU A 486 -10.28 -9.04 16.30
C LEU A 486 -11.14 -9.77 17.33
N PHE A 487 -10.84 -11.02 17.67
CA PHE A 487 -11.60 -11.78 18.66
C PHE A 487 -10.83 -11.98 19.97
N CYS A 488 -9.50 -11.93 19.95
CA CYS A 488 -8.67 -12.17 21.12
C CYS A 488 -8.68 -10.97 22.08
N SER A 489 -9.34 -11.10 23.23
CA SER A 489 -9.47 -10.02 24.22
C SER A 489 -8.11 -9.52 24.73
N HIS A 490 -7.17 -10.41 25.03
CA HIS A 490 -5.86 -10.01 25.52
C HIS A 490 -5.01 -9.35 24.44
N PHE A 491 -5.22 -9.68 23.16
CA PHE A 491 -4.55 -9.02 22.05
C PHE A 491 -5.10 -7.60 21.84
N LYS A 492 -6.42 -7.39 22.03
CA LYS A 492 -7.02 -6.05 22.06
C LYS A 492 -6.42 -5.19 23.17
N GLU A 493 -6.31 -5.74 24.38
CA GLU A 493 -5.67 -5.07 25.51
C GLU A 493 -4.19 -4.75 25.21
N PHE A 494 -3.48 -5.70 24.60
CA PHE A 494 -2.11 -5.49 24.14
C PHE A 494 -2.02 -4.32 23.14
N LEU A 495 -2.88 -4.27 22.12
CA LEU A 495 -2.90 -3.17 21.15
C LEU A 495 -3.24 -1.84 21.79
N ALA A 496 -4.16 -1.82 22.77
CA ALA A 496 -4.49 -0.60 23.49
C ALA A 496 -3.30 -0.02 24.27
N GLN A 497 -2.41 -0.88 24.79
CA GLN A 497 -1.28 -0.47 25.64
C GLN A 497 0.05 -0.34 24.89
N GLN A 498 0.33 -1.26 23.97
CA GLN A 498 1.61 -1.41 23.26
C GLN A 498 1.47 -1.15 21.75
N GLY A 499 0.26 -0.87 21.27
CA GLY A 499 0.00 -0.47 19.90
C GLY A 499 0.02 1.05 19.70
N ARG A 500 0.27 1.49 18.48
CA ARG A 500 0.00 2.85 18.01
C ARG A 500 -0.38 2.83 16.53
N SER A 501 -1.35 3.65 16.15
CA SER A 501 -1.80 3.78 14.77
C SER A 501 -1.52 5.19 14.22
N TRP A 502 -1.23 5.28 12.93
CA TRP A 502 -1.08 6.53 12.19
C TRP A 502 -2.07 6.54 11.02
N VAL A 503 -2.96 7.54 11.00
CA VAL A 503 -4.00 7.69 9.98
C VAL A 503 -4.03 9.11 9.43
N THR A 504 -4.39 9.27 8.17
CA THR A 504 -4.61 10.57 7.54
C THR A 504 -5.87 11.18 8.14
N SER A 505 -5.79 12.44 8.55
CA SER A 505 -6.94 13.20 9.02
C SER A 505 -6.88 14.62 8.50
N ASP A 506 -7.95 15.06 7.87
CA ASP A 506 -8.08 16.43 7.37
C ASP A 506 -8.47 17.42 8.48
N THR A 507 -9.00 16.92 9.60
CA THR A 507 -9.53 17.74 10.70
C THR A 507 -8.58 17.80 11.89
N VAL A 508 -7.71 16.80 12.06
CA VAL A 508 -6.79 16.71 13.20
C VAL A 508 -5.36 17.00 12.74
N PRO A 509 -4.66 17.98 13.34
CA PRO A 509 -3.27 18.29 13.01
C PRO A 509 -2.32 17.09 13.14
N LYS A 510 -1.24 17.08 12.34
CA LYS A 510 -0.21 16.03 12.40
C LYS A 510 0.35 15.91 13.81
N GLY A 511 0.39 14.69 14.34
CA GLY A 511 0.93 14.37 15.67
C GLY A 511 -0.10 14.39 16.80
N GLU A 512 -1.31 14.89 16.58
CA GLU A 512 -2.39 14.87 17.57
C GLU A 512 -3.20 13.57 17.52
N TYR A 513 -3.86 13.21 18.63
CA TYR A 513 -4.70 12.03 18.69
C TYR A 513 -6.00 12.24 17.91
N VAL A 514 -6.29 11.33 16.99
CA VAL A 514 -7.58 11.22 16.31
C VAL A 514 -8.57 10.46 17.19
N ALA A 515 -8.11 9.37 17.80
CA ALA A 515 -8.93 8.51 18.64
C ALA A 515 -8.09 7.72 19.64
N LEU A 516 -8.70 7.35 20.76
CA LEU A 516 -8.14 6.46 21.76
C LEU A 516 -9.04 5.21 21.86
N PRO A 517 -8.48 4.03 22.17
CA PRO A 517 -9.27 2.84 22.47
C PRO A 517 -10.17 3.13 23.66
N VAL A 518 -11.45 2.78 23.55
CA VAL A 518 -12.40 3.03 24.63
C VAL A 518 -12.19 1.98 25.72
N ASP A 519 -12.00 2.42 26.96
CA ASP A 519 -12.03 1.51 28.10
C ASP A 519 -13.48 1.05 28.30
N LYS A 520 -13.73 -0.25 28.17
CA LYS A 520 -15.08 -0.82 28.34
C LYS A 520 -15.70 -0.43 29.68
N LYS A 521 -14.89 -0.21 30.72
CA LYS A 521 -15.40 0.26 32.03
C LYS A 521 -15.95 1.68 31.95
N GLN A 522 -15.22 2.58 31.28
CA GLN A 522 -15.69 3.96 31.07
C GLN A 522 -16.93 4.00 30.19
N GLN A 523 -16.99 3.14 29.17
CA GLN A 523 -18.15 3.03 28.29
C GLN A 523 -19.40 2.53 29.03
N GLN A 524 -19.26 1.51 29.89
CA GLN A 524 -20.33 1.02 30.74
C GLN A 524 -20.78 2.07 31.77
N GLU A 525 -19.84 2.78 32.39
CA GLU A 525 -20.15 3.86 33.33
C GLU A 525 -20.86 5.04 32.64
N GLU A 526 -20.44 5.41 31.42
CA GLU A 526 -21.10 6.46 30.62
C GLU A 526 -22.50 6.03 30.14
N GLU A 527 -22.68 4.78 29.70
CA GLU A 527 -24.00 4.24 29.33
C GLU A 527 -24.94 4.15 30.53
N GLU A 528 -24.45 3.67 31.69
CA GLU A 528 -25.23 3.57 32.91
C GLU A 528 -25.61 4.97 33.43
N LEU A 529 -24.71 5.95 33.33
CA LEU A 529 -24.98 7.34 33.66
C LEU A 529 -25.99 7.97 32.68
N ALA A 530 -25.87 7.70 31.38
CA ALA A 530 -26.81 8.17 30.37
C ALA A 530 -28.21 7.57 30.56
N GLU A 531 -28.30 6.28 30.91
CA GLU A 531 -29.56 5.62 31.24
C GLU A 531 -30.20 6.22 32.51
N GLN A 532 -29.39 6.52 33.54
CA GLN A 532 -29.85 7.20 34.75
C GLN A 532 -30.37 8.62 34.46
N LEU A 533 -29.67 9.40 33.63
CA LEU A 533 -30.11 10.74 33.21
C LEU A 533 -31.40 10.70 32.37
N ALA A 534 -31.53 9.74 31.46
CA ALA A 534 -32.74 9.55 30.66
C ALA A 534 -33.95 9.20 31.54
N LYS A 535 -33.78 8.32 32.53
CA LYS A 535 -34.82 8.00 33.51
C LYS A 535 -35.21 9.20 34.38
N ALA A 536 -34.25 10.03 34.79
CA ALA A 536 -34.52 11.23 35.58
C ALA A 536 -35.33 12.29 34.80
N THR A 537 -35.12 12.39 33.49
CA THR A 537 -35.78 13.41 32.64
C THR A 537 -37.24 13.05 32.32
N LEU A 538 -37.59 11.75 32.32
CA LEU A 538 -38.96 11.26 32.06
C LEU A 538 -39.87 11.26 33.31
N GLY A 539 -39.34 11.57 34.49
CA GLY A 539 -40.08 11.47 35.76
C GLY A 539 -40.85 12.72 36.21
N HIS A 540 -40.86 13.82 35.44
CA HIS A 540 -41.38 15.11 35.94
C HIS A 540 -42.72 15.59 35.34
N ASP A 541 -43.39 14.84 34.47
CA ASP A 541 -44.66 15.26 33.85
C ASP A 541 -45.89 14.47 34.34
N SER A 542 -46.13 14.51 35.64
CA SER A 542 -47.45 14.18 36.18
C SER A 542 -47.78 15.03 37.40
N ALA A 543 -48.13 16.30 37.15
CA ALA A 543 -48.92 17.10 38.07
C ALA A 543 -50.39 17.05 37.64
N PRO A 544 -51.35 16.88 38.58
CA PRO A 544 -52.76 16.72 38.26
C PRO A 544 -53.39 18.09 37.95
N GLU A 545 -54.16 18.14 36.86
CA GLU A 545 -55.03 19.26 36.54
C GLU A 545 -56.17 19.34 37.56
N ASP A 546 -56.19 20.38 38.39
CA ASP A 546 -57.36 20.77 39.16
C ASP A 546 -57.88 22.13 38.66
N SER A 547 -59.17 22.09 38.34
CA SER A 547 -60.05 23.14 37.85
C SER A 547 -60.23 24.32 38.80
N ALA A 548 -60.28 25.55 38.26
CA ALA A 548 -61.17 26.60 38.76
C ALA A 548 -61.40 27.73 37.74
N SER A 549 -62.63 28.23 37.76
CA SER A 549 -63.33 29.15 36.87
C SER A 549 -63.19 30.63 37.25
N ASP A 550 -63.47 31.49 36.26
CA ASP A 550 -64.11 32.83 36.33
C ASP A 550 -63.60 33.90 37.31
N SER A 551 -63.15 35.05 36.78
CA SER A 551 -64.00 36.25 36.65
C SER A 551 -63.16 37.54 36.43
N ASP A 552 -63.46 38.21 35.33
CA ASP A 552 -63.75 39.64 35.13
C ASP A 552 -63.11 40.75 36.01
N GLY A 553 -62.71 41.86 35.35
CA GLY A 553 -62.46 43.15 35.99
C GLY A 553 -61.28 43.93 35.42
N GLY A 554 -61.55 44.89 34.52
CA GLY A 554 -60.55 45.73 33.86
C GLY A 554 -60.20 47.08 34.51
N VAL A 555 -59.57 47.91 33.66
CA VAL A 555 -59.36 49.39 33.70
C VAL A 555 -58.13 49.88 34.53
N PRO A 556 -57.53 51.07 34.27
CA PRO A 556 -56.58 51.42 33.20
C PRO A 556 -55.26 52.10 33.66
N LEU A 557 -54.38 52.33 32.68
CA LEU A 557 -53.25 53.30 32.53
C LEU A 557 -53.20 54.53 33.48
N PRO A 558 -52.00 55.10 33.77
CA PRO A 558 -51.49 56.19 32.91
C PRO A 558 -49.95 56.30 32.72
N ASP A 559 -49.64 57.06 31.67
CA ASP A 559 -48.35 57.53 31.16
C ASP A 559 -47.44 58.27 32.16
N SER A 560 -46.11 58.24 31.91
CA SER A 560 -45.35 59.47 31.61
C SER A 560 -43.83 59.25 31.40
N ALA A 561 -43.34 60.00 30.39
CA ALA A 561 -41.99 60.58 30.17
C ALA A 561 -40.81 59.65 29.86
N ARG A 562 -40.32 59.58 28.60
CA ARG A 562 -39.62 60.58 27.73
C ARG A 562 -38.10 60.65 27.97
N SER A 563 -37.34 60.35 26.90
CA SER A 563 -36.33 61.20 26.23
C SER A 563 -35.19 60.31 25.68
N ALA A 564 -35.14 59.97 24.38
CA ALA A 564 -34.77 60.77 23.20
C ALA A 564 -33.29 61.13 23.14
N TRP A 565 -32.59 60.72 22.06
CA TRP A 565 -31.72 61.54 21.19
C TRP A 565 -31.53 60.85 19.83
N ALA A 566 -31.44 61.67 18.78
CA ALA A 566 -31.74 61.37 17.38
C ALA A 566 -30.49 61.24 16.47
N LEU A 567 -30.76 60.75 15.25
CA LEU A 567 -29.92 60.57 14.04
C LEU A 567 -29.13 61.83 13.60
N PRO A 568 -28.18 61.72 12.63
CA PRO A 568 -28.50 62.12 11.24
C PRO A 568 -27.68 61.33 10.15
N PRO A 569 -27.51 61.77 8.88
CA PRO A 569 -28.09 61.12 7.71
C PRO A 569 -27.06 60.55 6.68
N THR A 570 -27.60 59.88 5.65
CA THR A 570 -26.96 59.37 4.42
C THR A 570 -25.99 60.31 3.71
N PRO A 571 -25.02 59.72 2.96
CA PRO A 571 -24.91 60.04 1.52
C PRO A 571 -24.59 58.83 0.61
N THR A 572 -25.12 58.83 -0.61
CA THR A 572 -24.63 58.13 -1.83
C THR A 572 -23.51 58.96 -2.50
N PRO A 573 -22.79 58.52 -3.57
CA PRO A 573 -22.60 57.19 -4.19
C PRO A 573 -21.10 56.86 -4.46
N VAL A 574 -20.79 55.67 -5.00
CA VAL A 574 -19.79 55.36 -6.07
C VAL A 574 -19.60 53.82 -6.16
N ALA A 575 -19.65 53.29 -7.38
CA ALA A 575 -19.47 51.87 -7.71
C ALA A 575 -18.04 51.37 -7.47
N PRO A 576 -17.86 50.05 -7.28
CA PRO A 576 -16.85 49.37 -8.09
C PRO A 576 -17.30 48.03 -8.67
N ALA A 577 -16.43 47.55 -9.56
CA ALA A 577 -16.57 46.47 -10.51
C ALA A 577 -16.76 45.07 -9.90
N ALA A 578 -17.52 44.26 -10.63
CA ALA A 578 -17.32 42.83 -10.92
C ALA A 578 -16.52 42.00 -9.90
N ASP A 579 -17.24 41.41 -8.94
CA ASP A 579 -16.82 40.20 -8.24
C ASP A 579 -17.54 38.98 -8.83
N ASP A 580 -16.75 38.05 -9.34
CA ASP A 580 -17.13 36.65 -9.62
C ASP A 580 -16.63 35.81 -8.44
N ASN A 581 -17.44 35.78 -7.37
CA ASN A 581 -17.29 34.85 -6.25
C ASN A 581 -18.60 34.09 -6.07
N THR A 582 -18.76 33.01 -6.85
CA THR A 582 -19.75 31.98 -6.52
C THR A 582 -19.13 31.03 -5.50
N GLU A 583 -19.10 31.50 -4.25
CA GLU A 583 -19.01 30.68 -3.04
C GLU A 583 -20.26 29.80 -2.99
N TRP A 584 -20.12 28.51 -3.31
CA TRP A 584 -21.15 27.54 -2.97
C TRP A 584 -20.92 27.14 -1.53
N LEU A 585 -21.66 27.80 -0.63
CA LEU A 585 -22.01 27.26 0.67
C LEU A 585 -22.53 25.84 0.48
N THR A 586 -21.81 24.87 1.03
CA THR A 586 -22.45 23.70 1.62
C THR A 586 -23.45 24.24 2.64
N GLU A 587 -24.75 24.08 2.37
CA GLU A 587 -25.74 24.04 3.44
C GLU A 587 -25.35 22.87 4.35
N GLU A 588 -24.52 23.15 5.36
CA GLU A 588 -24.51 22.35 6.56
C GLU A 588 -25.92 22.42 7.13
N GLN A 589 -26.64 21.30 7.10
CA GLN A 589 -27.84 21.20 7.89
C GLN A 589 -27.43 21.38 9.36
N PRO A 590 -27.99 22.37 10.09
CA PRO A 590 -27.77 22.51 11.52
C PRO A 590 -28.55 21.39 12.21
N GLY A 591 -27.92 20.23 12.30
CA GLY A 591 -28.55 18.99 12.77
C GLY A 591 -27.76 17.72 12.45
N GLY A 592 -26.57 17.82 11.82
CA GLY A 592 -25.68 16.68 11.67
C GLY A 592 -25.32 16.11 13.05
N HIS A 593 -25.84 14.92 13.36
CA HIS A 593 -25.40 14.15 14.52
C HIS A 593 -23.86 14.17 14.57
N PRO A 594 -23.25 14.41 15.75
CA PRO A 594 -21.80 14.35 15.88
C PRO A 594 -21.35 13.01 15.29
N ALA A 595 -20.44 13.06 14.31
CA ALA A 595 -19.95 11.87 13.63
C ALA A 595 -19.55 10.86 14.70
N GLU A 596 -20.24 9.72 14.73
CA GLU A 596 -20.04 8.69 15.73
C GLU A 596 -18.55 8.34 15.76
N LYS A 597 -17.92 8.50 16.93
CA LYS A 597 -16.49 8.25 17.09
C LYS A 597 -16.26 6.78 16.78
N LYS A 598 -15.71 6.49 15.61
CA LYS A 598 -15.39 5.12 15.24
C LYS A 598 -14.43 4.55 16.28
N PRO A 599 -14.77 3.43 16.92
CA PRO A 599 -13.87 2.75 17.84
C PRO A 599 -12.54 2.40 17.14
N VAL A 600 -11.45 2.43 17.89
CA VAL A 600 -10.09 2.13 17.41
C VAL A 600 -9.42 1.10 18.32
N SER A 601 -8.56 0.25 17.74
CA SER A 601 -7.89 -0.83 18.49
C SER A 601 -6.68 -0.38 19.31
N CYS A 602 -6.07 0.75 18.94
CA CYS A 602 -4.92 1.33 19.63
C CYS A 602 -4.94 2.87 19.54
N PRO A 603 -4.16 3.59 20.38
CA PRO A 603 -4.05 5.03 20.28
C PRO A 603 -3.67 5.46 18.86
N THR A 604 -4.55 6.26 18.25
CA THR A 604 -4.48 6.61 16.83
C THR A 604 -4.10 8.08 16.68
N VAL A 605 -3.01 8.33 15.96
CA VAL A 605 -2.39 9.64 15.78
C VAL A 605 -2.60 10.09 14.33
N SER A 606 -2.85 11.39 14.15
CA SER A 606 -3.01 11.98 12.83
C SER A 606 -1.68 12.16 12.12
N VAL A 607 -1.66 11.85 10.82
CA VAL A 607 -0.57 12.21 9.90
C VAL A 607 -0.74 13.63 9.33
N GLY A 608 -1.84 14.30 9.67
CA GLY A 608 -2.29 15.56 9.08
C GLY A 608 -3.00 15.36 7.74
N SER A 609 -3.45 16.46 7.14
CA SER A 609 -4.07 16.41 5.82
C SER A 609 -3.00 16.07 4.79
N ASN A 610 -3.12 14.89 4.20
CA ASN A 610 -2.26 14.49 3.11
C ASN A 610 -2.91 14.93 1.79
N ALA A 611 -2.42 16.03 1.23
CA ALA A 611 -2.89 16.56 -0.06
C ALA A 611 -2.85 15.54 -1.21
N THR A 612 -2.12 14.42 -1.04
CA THR A 612 -1.95 13.37 -2.05
C THR A 612 -2.91 12.19 -1.93
N ALA A 613 -3.67 12.05 -0.82
CA ALA A 613 -4.66 10.99 -0.55
C ALA A 613 -4.23 9.52 -0.81
N ALA A 614 -2.96 9.26 -1.12
CA ALA A 614 -2.46 7.94 -1.48
C ALA A 614 -1.87 7.26 -0.24
N LEU A 615 -2.41 6.10 0.13
CA LEU A 615 -1.94 5.29 1.28
C LEU A 615 -0.42 5.06 1.24
N GLU A 616 0.12 4.84 0.05
CA GLU A 616 1.55 4.59 -0.16
C GLU A 616 2.45 5.70 0.38
N VAL A 617 2.01 6.96 0.44
CA VAL A 617 2.85 8.07 0.93
C VAL A 617 2.79 8.28 2.44
N VAL A 618 1.89 7.59 3.15
CA VAL A 618 1.68 7.82 4.59
C VAL A 618 2.87 7.32 5.39
N PHE A 619 3.32 6.07 5.18
CA PHE A 619 4.45 5.53 5.95
C PHE A 619 5.74 6.36 5.76
N PRO A 620 6.16 6.74 4.53
CA PRO A 620 7.29 7.66 4.36
C PRO A 620 7.14 8.99 5.11
N ALA A 621 5.92 9.53 5.22
CA ALA A 621 5.66 10.81 5.88
C ALA A 621 5.70 10.75 7.41
N VAL A 622 5.58 9.55 7.99
CA VAL A 622 5.64 9.31 9.45
C VAL A 622 6.71 8.31 9.88
N GLN A 623 7.65 7.98 8.99
CA GLN A 623 8.62 6.92 9.21
C GLN A 623 9.46 7.18 10.47
N ASP A 624 9.87 8.43 10.69
CA ASP A 624 10.64 8.82 11.86
C ASP A 624 9.82 8.72 13.15
N GLU A 625 8.56 9.19 13.15
CA GLU A 625 7.68 9.10 14.33
C GLU A 625 7.39 7.63 14.70
N VAL A 626 7.19 6.78 13.69
CA VAL A 626 6.98 5.33 13.87
C VAL A 626 8.22 4.69 14.47
N LEU A 627 9.40 4.95 13.89
CA LEU A 627 10.64 4.37 14.40
C LEU A 627 11.00 4.89 15.79
N ASN A 628 10.75 6.17 16.09
CA ASN A 628 10.93 6.71 17.43
C ASN A 628 9.99 6.03 18.45
N PHE A 629 8.76 5.72 18.07
CA PHE A 629 7.87 4.91 18.88
C PHE A 629 8.47 3.51 19.13
N ILE A 630 8.93 2.81 18.09
CA ILE A 630 9.56 1.48 18.22
C ILE A 630 10.81 1.54 19.11
N PHE A 631 11.68 2.54 18.93
CA PHE A 631 12.86 2.75 19.76
C PHE A 631 12.52 2.97 21.23
N SER A 632 11.49 3.76 21.51
CA SER A 632 11.01 3.96 22.88
C SER A 632 10.54 2.64 23.52
N GLN A 633 9.92 1.75 22.73
CA GLN A 633 9.48 0.44 23.21
C GLN A 633 10.65 -0.54 23.41
N ILE A 634 11.67 -0.48 22.55
CA ILE A 634 12.92 -1.23 22.74
C ILE A 634 13.60 -0.80 24.04
N LEU A 635 13.74 0.50 24.28
CA LEU A 635 14.32 1.04 25.50
C LEU A 635 13.55 0.60 26.75
N ARG A 636 12.22 0.72 26.74
CA ARG A 636 11.36 0.25 27.83
C ARG A 636 11.54 -1.23 28.09
N ALA A 637 11.56 -2.05 27.04
CA ALA A 637 11.72 -3.49 27.18
C ALA A 637 13.11 -3.87 27.70
N ARG A 638 14.17 -3.14 27.34
CA ARG A 638 15.53 -3.32 27.87
C ARG A 638 15.64 -2.92 29.34
N ALA A 639 14.89 -1.91 29.77
CA ALA A 639 14.86 -1.45 31.16
C ALA A 639 14.06 -2.38 32.10
N ARG A 640 13.16 -3.23 31.57
CA ARG A 640 12.45 -4.20 32.40
C ARG A 640 13.46 -5.18 33.02
N PRO A 641 13.44 -5.37 34.36
CA PRO A 641 14.30 -6.35 35.00
C PRO A 641 14.01 -7.72 34.39
N ARG A 642 15.06 -8.43 33.96
CA ARG A 642 14.89 -9.82 33.54
C ARG A 642 14.29 -10.58 34.73
N PRO A 643 13.28 -11.43 34.51
CA PRO A 643 12.86 -12.36 35.55
C PRO A 643 14.13 -13.03 36.06
N ARG A 644 14.37 -13.00 37.38
CA ARG A 644 15.46 -13.79 37.94
C ARG A 644 15.15 -15.21 37.52
N ASP A 645 16.02 -15.79 36.69
CA ASP A 645 15.94 -17.20 36.36
C ASP A 645 15.83 -17.93 37.70
N SER A 646 14.69 -18.56 37.95
CA SER A 646 14.48 -19.34 39.16
C SER A 646 15.45 -20.52 39.06
N GLU A 647 16.59 -20.39 39.73
CA GLU A 647 17.57 -21.46 39.97
C GLU A 647 16.91 -22.73 40.51
#